data_AF-A0A5Q4SW07-F1
#
_entry.id   AF-A0A5Q4SW07-F1
#
_cell.length_a   1.000
_cell.length_b   1.000
_cell.length_c   1.000
_cell.angle_alpha   90.00
_cell.angle_beta   90.00
_cell.angle_gamma   90.00
#
_symmetry.space_group_name_H-M   'P 1'
#
loop_
_entity.id
_entity.type
_entity.pdbx_description
1 polymer ?
#
loop_
_entity_poly.entity_id
_entity_poly.type
_entity_poly.pdbx_seq_one_letter_code
_entity_poly.pdbx_strand_id
1 'polypeptide(L)'
;MSELFDAVDALIASRVPLPPAEERKRLRQAHGLTLDQVAAALKVRRATVSGWEAGKTEPRPQEREAYARLLEKLAELYPAPDPAPAPEKADAAAAVPAPEQAAPVVERREDETAPAAEPAVVPRPAARSGPTTPTRRPAAQKPAAAGAPAGAADPRFANGPLAVVDVDADGQVLAYCTGGLVLDVPADSLPSLVEWTLAEARLGAPRLSGPGKDADPLLVLTMRALAYYGLPATLSEEERIAGRIPESHQAVEQLVRAKWQLTRRGFGPWARIYRPATGSGRACVQLCIPSWNALDSRHWGSAALLPPADLARVLGTYAARVMTPRGSTAVTGLELMTALHPPTRASQPDADGRRHSQHNPGSLGTDPVDCAPCEAPDGHPLLADLPRFHVRGPGEKLDEEAYDWARPLTDEECMRTHLVGIDVNMAFAAGANGLNVGLGAPVHVTNPVFDPKLPGSWLVDLSHVNLSRVKAGKAWVGLDGSLLPSPFTPKGDRPEGPAWYATPTVAYAVELGYDVAPSEAYVRPESGRYLDGWYTRLRDAYLATMADLGVTPDLAPADFLAAMEGHRALDPELAIVVSAVKATVKGGLGKLRERPRGEGWRPGQPWRALSRPTWRPDIRAAVIARTRINLHRKIVKHAAATGRYPVAILSDCVVYAADGPSPLDVVPYQDGKPVPGGFKLGVNPGLVKWEGTQDALWGGGLREQHQAPELNLARYIKSGDVTRDDSGR
;
A
#
# COMPACT_ATOMS: atom_id res chain seq x y z
N MET A 1 2.56 38.91 -27.75
CA MET A 1 2.48 37.62 -27.02
C MET A 1 2.90 37.74 -25.56
N SER A 2 3.85 38.60 -25.13
CA SER A 2 4.26 38.63 -23.71
C SER A 2 3.24 39.29 -22.77
N GLU A 3 2.54 40.36 -23.16
CA GLU A 3 1.61 41.08 -22.26
C GLU A 3 0.47 40.20 -21.71
N LEU A 4 0.03 39.19 -22.48
CA LEU A 4 -0.99 38.23 -22.03
C LEU A 4 -0.43 37.22 -21.02
N PHE A 5 0.81 36.77 -21.19
CA PHE A 5 1.47 35.91 -20.20
C PHE A 5 1.80 36.70 -18.92
N ASP A 6 2.29 37.93 -19.07
CA ASP A 6 2.56 38.83 -17.94
C ASP A 6 1.28 39.14 -17.14
N ALA A 7 0.13 39.28 -17.83
CA ALA A 7 -1.18 39.46 -17.19
C ALA A 7 -1.69 38.19 -16.49
N VAL A 8 -1.44 37.00 -17.05
CA VAL A 8 -1.77 35.71 -16.44
C VAL A 8 -0.91 35.44 -15.21
N ASP A 9 0.40 35.69 -15.30
CA ASP A 9 1.33 35.54 -14.18
C ASP A 9 1.01 36.53 -13.06
N ALA A 10 0.67 37.78 -13.40
CA ALA A 10 0.19 38.77 -12.42
C ALA A 10 -1.13 38.36 -11.76
N LEU A 11 -2.05 37.72 -12.49
CA LEU A 11 -3.30 37.21 -11.93
C LEU A 11 -3.05 36.07 -10.94
N ILE A 12 -2.15 35.13 -11.27
CA ILE A 12 -1.76 34.02 -10.39
C ILE A 12 -1.06 34.57 -9.14
N ALA A 13 -0.09 35.47 -9.30
CA ALA A 13 0.65 36.07 -8.18
C ALA A 13 -0.25 36.89 -7.24
N SER A 14 -1.34 37.49 -7.75
CA SER A 14 -2.31 38.23 -6.93
C SER A 14 -3.09 37.36 -5.94
N ARG A 15 -3.15 36.04 -6.17
CA ARG A 15 -3.94 35.08 -5.36
C ARG A 15 -3.12 34.24 -4.39
N VAL A 16 -1.81 34.49 -4.29
CA VAL A 16 -0.96 33.78 -3.32
C VAL A 16 -1.45 34.09 -1.89
N PRO A 17 -1.82 33.07 -1.10
CA PRO A 17 -2.32 33.28 0.25
C PRO A 17 -1.20 33.81 1.14
N LEU A 18 -1.49 34.84 1.92
CA LEU A 18 -0.58 35.38 2.93
C LEU A 18 -1.12 35.04 4.33
N PRO A 19 -0.26 34.69 5.30
CA PRO A 19 -0.66 34.57 6.70
C PRO A 19 -1.34 35.84 7.24
N PRO A 20 -2.11 35.78 8.35
CA PRO A 20 -2.66 36.97 9.00
C PRO A 20 -1.58 37.99 9.36
N ALA A 21 -1.90 39.29 9.36
CA ALA A 21 -0.91 40.37 9.52
C ALA A 21 -0.04 40.24 10.80
N GLU A 22 -0.66 39.83 11.92
CA GLU A 22 0.04 39.55 13.18
C GLU A 22 1.06 38.42 13.05
N GLU A 23 0.73 37.38 12.28
CA GLU A 23 1.63 36.25 12.03
C GLU A 23 2.81 36.66 11.16
N ARG A 24 2.60 37.55 10.18
CA ARG A 24 3.70 38.11 9.36
C ARG A 24 4.73 38.82 10.23
N LYS A 25 4.24 39.63 11.18
CA LYS A 25 5.07 40.37 12.14
C LYS A 25 5.78 39.43 13.12
N ARG A 26 5.07 38.41 13.65
CA ARG A 26 5.64 37.39 14.53
C ARG A 26 6.80 36.67 13.87
N LEU A 27 6.60 36.16 12.65
CA LEU A 27 7.62 35.42 11.89
C LEU A 27 8.86 36.26 11.60
N ARG A 28 8.67 37.52 11.19
CA ARG A 28 9.78 38.46 10.98
C ARG A 28 10.56 38.69 12.28
N GLN A 29 9.85 38.94 13.38
CA GLN A 29 10.48 39.20 14.69
C GLN A 29 11.18 37.96 15.26
N ALA A 30 10.59 36.78 15.09
CA ALA A 30 11.17 35.50 15.53
C ALA A 30 12.51 35.22 14.84
N HIS A 31 12.66 35.60 13.56
CA HIS A 31 13.93 35.51 12.84
C HIS A 31 14.88 36.70 13.09
N GLY A 32 14.49 37.70 13.88
CA GLY A 32 15.30 38.88 14.17
C GLY A 32 15.45 39.86 13.00
N LEU A 33 14.59 39.79 11.97
CA LEU A 33 14.65 40.70 10.81
C LEU A 33 14.04 42.06 11.14
N THR A 34 14.71 43.14 10.75
CA THR A 34 14.15 44.49 10.83
C THR A 34 13.23 44.77 9.63
N LEU A 35 12.32 45.73 9.79
CA LEU A 35 11.46 46.20 8.68
C LEU A 35 12.30 46.73 7.50
N ASP A 36 13.46 47.31 7.76
CA ASP A 36 14.35 47.84 6.72
C ASP A 36 15.01 46.72 5.92
N GLN A 37 15.39 45.61 6.57
CA GLN A 37 15.98 44.44 5.90
C GLN A 37 14.97 43.76 4.97
N VAL A 38 13.72 43.60 5.42
CA VAL A 38 12.65 43.04 4.59
C VAL A 38 12.30 43.98 3.44
N ALA A 39 12.20 45.28 3.71
CA ALA A 39 11.92 46.27 2.68
C ALA A 39 13.03 46.32 1.61
N ALA A 40 14.30 46.25 2.00
CA ALA A 40 15.43 46.21 1.09
C ALA A 40 15.43 44.94 0.22
N ALA A 41 15.16 43.76 0.81
CA ALA A 41 15.10 42.49 0.08
C ALA A 41 13.97 42.48 -0.97
N LEU A 42 12.84 43.10 -0.66
CA LEU A 42 11.67 43.19 -1.54
C LEU A 42 11.66 44.44 -2.43
N LYS A 43 12.69 45.29 -2.34
CA LYS A 43 12.83 46.57 -3.07
C LYS A 43 11.64 47.53 -2.87
N VAL A 44 11.04 47.54 -1.68
CA VAL A 44 9.93 48.44 -1.29
C VAL A 44 10.35 49.41 -0.19
N ARG A 45 9.48 50.36 0.17
CA ARG A 45 9.71 51.27 1.30
C ARG A 45 9.39 50.59 2.63
N ARG A 46 10.13 50.92 3.69
CA ARG A 46 9.87 50.46 5.08
C ARG A 46 8.40 50.63 5.50
N ALA A 47 7.80 51.78 5.17
CA ALA A 47 6.40 52.08 5.48
C ALA A 47 5.41 51.12 4.81
N THR A 48 5.77 50.56 3.65
CA THR A 48 4.95 49.60 2.91
C THR A 48 4.89 48.25 3.63
N VAL A 49 6.04 47.73 4.07
CA VAL A 49 6.12 46.49 4.86
C VAL A 49 5.40 46.65 6.21
N SER A 50 5.58 47.81 6.85
CA SER A 50 4.83 48.14 8.06
C SER A 50 3.32 48.20 7.83
N GLY A 51 2.86 48.62 6.64
CA GLY A 51 1.45 48.60 6.26
C GLY A 51 0.89 47.19 6.06
N TRP A 52 1.70 46.28 5.49
CA TRP A 52 1.37 44.86 5.30
C TRP A 52 1.28 44.08 6.61
N GLU A 53 2.18 44.36 7.55
CA GLU A 53 2.19 43.75 8.89
C GLU A 53 1.13 44.34 9.84
N ALA A 54 0.60 45.53 9.53
CA ALA A 54 -0.52 46.13 10.25
C ALA A 54 -1.89 45.85 9.60
N GLY A 55 -1.93 45.08 8.51
CA GLY A 55 -3.15 44.78 7.75
C GLY A 55 -3.80 46.00 7.06
N LYS A 56 -3.09 47.14 6.98
CA LYS A 56 -3.62 48.39 6.39
C LYS A 56 -3.54 48.41 4.87
N THR A 57 -2.58 47.69 4.30
CA THR A 57 -2.38 47.54 2.86
C THR A 57 -1.98 46.10 2.55
N GLU A 58 -2.21 45.64 1.32
CA GLU A 58 -1.71 44.33 0.86
C GLU A 58 -0.59 44.50 -0.19
N PRO A 59 0.33 43.54 -0.33
CA PRO A 59 1.38 43.58 -1.36
C PRO A 59 0.79 43.53 -2.77
N ARG A 60 1.43 44.24 -3.71
CA ARG A 60 1.10 44.15 -5.14
C ARG A 60 1.50 42.78 -5.70
N PRO A 61 0.94 42.31 -6.82
CA PRO A 61 1.16 40.95 -7.32
C PRO A 61 2.63 40.52 -7.39
N GLN A 62 3.52 41.36 -7.95
CA GLN A 62 4.95 41.04 -8.06
C GLN A 62 5.67 40.96 -6.70
N GLU A 63 5.25 41.75 -5.72
CA GLU A 63 5.85 41.79 -4.37
C GLU A 63 5.23 40.71 -3.46
N ARG A 64 4.01 40.28 -3.75
CA ARG A 64 3.21 39.33 -2.96
C ARG A 64 3.83 37.94 -2.96
N GLU A 65 4.28 37.46 -4.10
CA GLU A 65 4.91 36.14 -4.23
C GLU A 65 6.23 36.07 -3.46
N ALA A 66 7.09 37.07 -3.63
CA ALA A 66 8.38 37.14 -2.92
C ALA A 66 8.18 37.28 -1.40
N TYR A 67 7.21 38.07 -0.97
CA TYR A 67 6.87 38.20 0.45
C TYR A 67 6.24 36.94 1.03
N ALA A 68 5.36 36.26 0.29
CA ALA A 68 4.78 34.98 0.69
C ALA A 68 5.86 33.91 0.87
N ARG A 69 6.80 33.81 -0.08
CA ARG A 69 7.92 32.86 -0.01
C ARG A 69 8.85 33.12 1.18
N LEU A 70 9.12 34.39 1.49
CA LEU A 70 9.86 34.76 2.69
C LEU A 70 9.12 34.27 3.95
N LEU A 71 7.83 34.55 4.06
CA LEU A 71 7.02 34.17 5.23
C LEU A 71 6.86 32.65 5.37
N GLU A 72 6.69 31.93 4.27
CA GLU A 72 6.64 30.47 4.26
C GLU A 72 7.93 29.86 4.82
N LYS A 73 9.10 30.35 4.38
CA LYS A 73 10.40 29.90 4.91
C LYS A 73 10.63 30.30 6.36
N LEU A 74 10.10 31.43 6.80
CA LEU A 74 10.14 31.79 8.21
C LEU A 74 9.20 30.92 9.05
N ALA A 75 8.05 30.52 8.52
CA ALA A 75 7.11 29.63 9.21
C ALA A 75 7.64 28.20 9.38
N GLU A 76 8.40 27.70 8.39
CA GLU A 76 9.14 26.42 8.51
C GLU A 76 10.16 26.45 9.67
N LEU A 77 10.81 27.59 9.89
CA LEU A 77 11.84 27.77 10.92
C LEU A 77 11.26 28.09 12.31
N TYR A 78 10.12 28.78 12.35
CA TYR A 78 9.44 29.21 13.59
C TYR A 78 7.98 28.78 13.57
N PRO A 79 7.69 27.48 13.70
CA PRO A 79 6.31 27.00 13.80
C PRO A 79 5.58 27.73 14.93
N ALA A 80 4.30 28.03 14.74
CA ALA A 80 3.49 28.65 15.78
C ALA A 80 3.38 27.67 16.97
N PRO A 81 3.54 28.16 18.22
CA PRO A 81 3.21 27.33 19.37
C PRO A 81 1.72 26.97 19.33
N ASP A 82 1.39 25.71 19.69
CA ASP A 82 0.01 25.26 19.85
C ASP A 82 -0.76 26.29 20.69
N PRO A 83 -2.00 26.67 20.31
CA PRO A 83 -2.80 27.54 21.14
C PRO A 83 -3.14 26.81 22.44
N ALA A 84 -2.39 27.10 23.49
CA ALA A 84 -2.85 26.87 24.86
C ALA A 84 -4.20 27.59 25.04
N PRO A 85 -5.17 26.98 25.73
CA PRO A 85 -6.51 27.55 25.85
C PRO A 85 -6.42 28.87 26.60
N ALA A 86 -6.77 29.97 25.92
CA ALA A 86 -6.90 31.28 26.54
C ALA A 86 -8.26 31.40 27.27
N PRO A 87 -8.31 32.12 28.40
CA PRO A 87 -9.29 31.93 29.45
C PRO A 87 -10.64 32.62 29.16
N GLU A 88 -11.71 32.01 29.68
CA GLU A 88 -13.06 32.56 29.70
C GLU A 88 -13.10 33.96 30.31
N LYS A 89 -13.69 34.91 29.57
CA LYS A 89 -14.15 36.17 30.13
C LYS A 89 -15.49 35.96 30.83
N ALA A 90 -15.49 36.21 32.13
CA ALA A 90 -16.67 36.37 32.96
C ALA A 90 -17.33 37.74 32.74
N ASP A 91 -18.66 37.74 32.67
CA ASP A 91 -19.64 38.69 33.24
C ASP A 91 -21.03 38.28 32.68
N ALA A 92 -22.15 38.21 33.40
CA ALA A 92 -22.48 38.44 34.80
C ALA A 92 -23.86 37.78 35.11
N ALA A 93 -24.07 37.37 36.38
CA ALA A 93 -25.30 37.38 37.22
C ALA A 93 -26.70 37.22 36.58
N ALA A 94 -27.72 36.52 37.09
CA ALA A 94 -28.12 35.88 38.35
C ALA A 94 -29.34 34.97 37.97
N ALA A 95 -29.95 34.06 38.73
CA ALA A 95 -30.00 33.73 40.14
C ALA A 95 -30.48 32.27 40.29
N VAL A 96 -30.01 31.59 41.33
CA VAL A 96 -30.65 30.39 41.92
C VAL A 96 -31.83 30.82 42.80
N PRO A 97 -32.80 29.92 43.07
CA PRO A 97 -32.70 29.15 44.30
C PRO A 97 -33.00 27.65 44.12
N ALA A 98 -32.24 26.84 44.85
CA ALA A 98 -32.60 25.50 45.30
C ALA A 98 -33.29 25.61 46.68
N PRO A 99 -33.61 24.51 47.40
CA PRO A 99 -33.92 23.12 47.04
C PRO A 99 -35.28 22.70 47.67
N GLU A 100 -35.68 21.41 47.60
CA GLU A 100 -36.01 20.59 48.78
C GLU A 100 -36.80 19.30 48.42
N GLN A 101 -36.19 18.17 48.82
CA GLN A 101 -36.74 16.88 49.27
C GLN A 101 -38.10 16.36 48.74
N ALA A 102 -38.11 15.10 48.30
CA ALA A 102 -38.61 13.97 49.11
C ALA A 102 -38.89 12.74 48.22
N ALA A 103 -38.33 11.60 48.60
CA ALA A 103 -38.87 10.30 48.22
C ALA A 103 -40.23 10.08 48.89
N PRO A 104 -41.07 9.20 48.35
CA PRO A 104 -41.33 7.99 49.14
C PRO A 104 -41.38 6.70 48.33
N VAL A 105 -41.02 5.64 49.04
CA VAL A 105 -41.28 4.23 48.78
C VAL A 105 -42.70 3.90 49.22
N VAL A 106 -43.49 3.16 48.44
CA VAL A 106 -44.51 2.20 48.94
C VAL A 106 -44.67 1.00 47.98
N GLU A 107 -44.41 -0.17 48.55
CA GLU A 107 -44.96 -1.54 48.40
C GLU A 107 -45.87 -1.90 47.21
N ARG A 108 -45.53 -2.94 46.43
CA ARG A 108 -45.78 -4.39 46.63
C ARG A 108 -47.27 -4.81 46.65
N ARG A 109 -47.69 -5.56 45.63
CA ARG A 109 -48.60 -6.72 45.75
C ARG A 109 -48.16 -7.83 44.78
N GLU A 110 -48.02 -9.00 45.36
CA GLU A 110 -47.78 -10.32 44.76
C GLU A 110 -49.11 -10.98 44.37
N ASP A 111 -48.99 -12.25 43.94
CA ASP A 111 -49.99 -13.26 43.55
C ASP A 111 -50.36 -13.28 42.06
N GLU A 112 -50.27 -14.39 41.32
CA GLU A 112 -50.24 -15.80 41.74
C GLU A 112 -49.75 -16.72 40.59
N THR A 113 -48.85 -17.64 40.95
CA THR A 113 -48.74 -19.07 40.56
C THR A 113 -48.76 -19.56 39.09
N ALA A 114 -47.71 -20.31 38.77
CA ALA A 114 -47.53 -21.27 37.66
C ALA A 114 -48.44 -22.52 37.79
N PRO A 115 -48.44 -23.48 36.83
CA PRO A 115 -47.33 -24.44 36.75
C PRO A 115 -46.91 -24.91 35.34
N ALA A 116 -45.76 -25.60 35.34
CA ALA A 116 -45.05 -26.23 34.24
C ALA A 116 -45.80 -27.42 33.60
N ALA A 117 -45.41 -27.76 32.36
CA ALA A 117 -45.31 -29.14 31.87
C ALA A 117 -44.48 -29.24 30.57
N GLU A 118 -43.28 -29.80 30.68
CA GLU A 118 -42.72 -30.76 29.70
C GLU A 118 -43.61 -32.03 29.67
N PRO A 119 -43.69 -32.81 28.57
CA PRO A 119 -42.71 -33.91 28.41
C PRO A 119 -42.46 -34.46 26.98
N ALA A 120 -41.42 -35.30 26.93
CA ALA A 120 -41.33 -36.60 26.25
C ALA A 120 -40.60 -36.73 24.89
N VAL A 121 -39.45 -37.38 25.01
CA VAL A 121 -38.67 -38.14 24.02
C VAL A 121 -39.24 -39.56 23.88
N VAL A 122 -39.44 -40.10 22.66
CA VAL A 122 -39.21 -41.52 22.25
C VAL A 122 -39.47 -41.74 20.72
N PRO A 123 -39.09 -42.86 20.04
CA PRO A 123 -37.83 -43.02 19.32
C PRO A 123 -37.97 -43.38 17.80
N ARG A 124 -36.81 -43.53 17.18
CA ARG A 124 -36.46 -44.04 15.82
C ARG A 124 -37.22 -45.30 15.33
N PRO A 125 -37.18 -45.59 14.01
CA PRO A 125 -36.88 -46.96 13.56
C PRO A 125 -35.67 -47.05 12.63
N ALA A 126 -34.96 -48.16 12.77
CA ALA A 126 -33.73 -48.52 12.06
C ALA A 126 -33.99 -49.62 11.01
N ALA A 127 -33.21 -49.61 9.92
CA ALA A 127 -32.84 -50.77 9.11
C ALA A 127 -31.71 -50.33 8.14
N ARG A 128 -30.62 -51.04 7.85
CA ARG A 128 -29.99 -52.28 8.29
C ARG A 128 -28.51 -52.17 7.90
N SER A 129 -27.61 -52.73 8.71
CA SER A 129 -26.19 -52.91 8.44
C SER A 129 -25.89 -54.22 7.70
N GLY A 130 -24.80 -54.26 6.93
CA GLY A 130 -24.23 -55.48 6.34
C GLY A 130 -23.06 -55.19 5.37
N PRO A 131 -21.82 -55.64 5.61
CA PRO A 131 -20.60 -55.06 5.02
C PRO A 131 -19.88 -55.96 4.01
N THR A 132 -19.05 -55.38 3.12
CA THR A 132 -17.93 -56.09 2.48
C THR A 132 -16.69 -55.20 2.32
N THR A 133 -15.58 -55.78 2.77
CA THR A 133 -14.16 -55.37 2.79
C THR A 133 -13.59 -55.00 1.41
N PRO A 134 -12.50 -54.22 1.35
CA PRO A 134 -11.19 -54.88 1.21
C PRO A 134 -10.04 -54.26 2.04
N THR A 135 -9.34 -55.17 2.73
CA THR A 135 -7.88 -55.26 2.95
C THR A 135 -7.07 -53.98 3.20
N ARG A 136 -6.70 -53.81 4.47
CA ARG A 136 -5.62 -52.94 4.95
C ARG A 136 -4.35 -53.79 5.17
N ARG A 137 -3.25 -53.43 4.51
CA ARG A 137 -1.86 -53.74 4.93
C ARG A 137 -1.13 -52.40 5.19
N PRO A 138 -0.11 -52.37 6.07
CA PRO A 138 0.02 -51.33 7.08
C PRO A 138 0.90 -50.17 6.62
N ALA A 139 0.46 -48.95 6.89
CA ALA A 139 1.31 -47.77 6.88
C ALA A 139 2.21 -47.82 8.12
N ALA A 140 3.51 -47.89 7.91
CA ALA A 140 4.51 -47.75 8.95
C ALA A 140 4.35 -46.38 9.62
N GLN A 141 4.16 -46.39 10.94
CA GLN A 141 4.25 -45.22 11.79
C GLN A 141 5.67 -44.65 11.68
N LYS A 142 5.80 -43.43 11.16
CA LYS A 142 6.98 -42.61 11.37
C LYS A 142 6.70 -41.73 12.59
N PRO A 143 7.55 -41.75 13.65
CA PRO A 143 7.28 -41.01 14.87
C PRO A 143 7.23 -39.52 14.60
N ALA A 144 6.29 -38.84 15.25
CA ALA A 144 6.27 -37.40 15.36
C ALA A 144 7.60 -36.92 15.96
N ALA A 145 8.35 -36.13 15.20
CA ALA A 145 9.50 -35.41 15.72
C ALA A 145 9.00 -34.16 16.45
N ALA A 146 9.05 -34.22 17.78
CA ALA A 146 9.11 -33.05 18.63
C ALA A 146 10.38 -32.24 18.32
N GLY A 147 10.26 -30.91 18.31
CA GLY A 147 11.35 -29.93 18.45
C GLY A 147 12.58 -30.10 17.56
N ALA A 148 12.62 -29.38 16.43
CA ALA A 148 13.88 -29.02 15.78
C ALA A 148 14.20 -27.54 16.07
N PRO A 149 15.41 -27.20 16.55
CA PRO A 149 15.83 -25.81 16.73
C PRO A 149 15.98 -25.12 15.37
N ALA A 150 16.04 -23.78 15.37
CA ALA A 150 16.30 -22.95 14.20
C ALA A 150 17.34 -23.61 13.27
N GLY A 151 16.95 -23.84 12.01
CA GLY A 151 17.76 -24.57 11.04
C GLY A 151 19.17 -24.00 10.96
N ALA A 152 20.17 -24.88 10.98
CA ALA A 152 21.57 -24.52 10.77
C ALA A 152 21.68 -23.62 9.53
N ALA A 153 22.10 -22.37 9.75
CA ALA A 153 22.29 -21.40 8.68
C ALA A 153 23.25 -22.00 7.63
N ASP A 154 22.94 -21.79 6.34
CA ASP A 154 23.84 -22.18 5.26
C ASP A 154 25.22 -21.56 5.53
N PRO A 155 26.30 -22.35 5.69
CA PRO A 155 27.62 -21.82 6.08
C PRO A 155 28.17 -20.77 5.12
N ARG A 156 27.68 -20.75 3.87
CA ARG A 156 28.04 -19.74 2.85
C ARG A 156 27.55 -18.34 3.20
N PHE A 157 26.47 -18.26 3.99
CA PHE A 157 25.77 -17.03 4.36
C PHE A 157 25.71 -16.84 5.88
N ALA A 158 26.75 -17.31 6.59
CA ALA A 158 26.79 -17.34 8.04
C ALA A 158 26.57 -15.98 8.72
N ASN A 159 26.92 -14.89 8.02
CA ASN A 159 26.82 -13.51 8.55
C ASN A 159 25.53 -12.80 8.11
N GLY A 160 24.62 -13.50 7.43
CA GLY A 160 23.31 -13.00 7.05
C GLY A 160 23.23 -12.32 5.68
N PRO A 161 22.06 -11.75 5.34
CA PRO A 161 21.78 -11.23 3.99
C PRO A 161 22.49 -9.92 3.66
N LEU A 162 22.89 -9.16 4.68
CA LEU A 162 23.38 -7.80 4.54
C LEU A 162 24.30 -7.39 5.69
N ALA A 163 25.05 -6.32 5.46
CA ALA A 163 25.75 -5.59 6.50
C ALA A 163 25.62 -4.08 6.31
N VAL A 164 25.53 -3.33 7.41
CA VAL A 164 25.68 -1.87 7.42
C VAL A 164 27.14 -1.55 7.65
N VAL A 165 27.79 -0.89 6.69
CA VAL A 165 29.19 -0.50 6.76
C VAL A 165 29.27 0.93 7.25
N ASP A 166 29.99 1.13 8.35
CA ASP A 166 30.27 2.43 8.95
C ASP A 166 31.76 2.55 9.29
N VAL A 167 32.19 3.77 9.59
CA VAL A 167 33.53 4.05 10.11
C VAL A 167 33.37 4.52 11.54
N ASP A 168 34.11 3.94 12.49
CA ASP A 168 34.04 4.33 13.90
C ASP A 168 34.84 5.61 14.20
N ALA A 169 34.86 6.03 15.47
CA ALA A 169 35.57 7.25 15.89
C ALA A 169 37.09 7.19 15.66
N ASP A 170 37.67 5.99 15.67
CA ASP A 170 39.11 5.75 15.51
C ASP A 170 39.52 5.58 14.03
N GLY A 171 38.54 5.63 13.12
CA GLY A 171 38.76 5.51 11.68
C GLY A 171 38.76 4.07 11.17
N GLN A 172 38.40 3.10 12.01
CA GLN A 172 38.26 1.69 11.62
C GLN A 172 36.94 1.46 10.90
N VAL A 173 36.99 0.71 9.80
CA VAL A 173 35.81 0.36 9.04
C VAL A 173 35.19 -0.92 9.61
N LEU A 174 33.91 -0.84 9.98
CA LEU A 174 33.16 -1.92 10.61
C LEU A 174 31.93 -2.27 9.79
N ALA A 175 31.59 -3.55 9.73
CA ALA A 175 30.38 -4.06 9.11
C ALA A 175 29.46 -4.66 10.18
N TYR A 176 28.34 -3.99 10.44
CA TYR A 176 27.28 -4.40 11.36
C TYR A 176 26.32 -5.36 10.65
N CYS A 177 26.36 -6.63 11.05
CA CYS A 177 25.57 -7.71 10.49
C CYS A 177 24.32 -8.01 11.34
N THR A 178 23.44 -8.84 10.80
CA THR A 178 22.25 -9.30 11.53
C THR A 178 22.62 -10.08 12.78
N GLY A 179 21.85 -9.94 13.86
CA GLY A 179 22.10 -10.64 15.12
C GLY A 179 23.20 -10.01 15.99
N GLY A 180 23.61 -8.78 15.70
CA GLY A 180 24.57 -8.02 16.51
C GLY A 180 26.04 -8.36 16.23
N LEU A 181 26.32 -9.18 15.21
CA LEU A 181 27.68 -9.47 14.76
C LEU A 181 28.31 -8.21 14.14
N VAL A 182 29.55 -7.91 14.51
CA VAL A 182 30.35 -6.84 13.91
C VAL A 182 31.61 -7.46 13.32
N LEU A 183 31.91 -7.12 12.06
CA LEU A 183 33.10 -7.59 11.35
C LEU A 183 34.04 -6.42 11.10
N ASP A 184 35.34 -6.70 11.22
CA ASP A 184 36.37 -5.82 10.68
C ASP A 184 36.36 -5.87 9.15
N VAL A 185 36.48 -4.70 8.52
CA VAL A 185 36.49 -4.56 7.07
C VAL A 185 37.86 -4.08 6.60
N PRO A 186 38.77 -4.99 6.20
CA PRO A 186 40.12 -4.65 5.74
C PRO A 186 40.11 -4.17 4.27
N ALA A 187 39.25 -3.20 3.96
CA ALA A 187 39.08 -2.66 2.61
C ALA A 187 39.32 -1.13 2.62
N ASP A 188 40.31 -0.69 1.85
CA ASP A 188 40.71 0.72 1.74
C ASP A 188 40.04 1.45 0.57
N SER A 189 39.32 0.72 -0.26
CA SER A 189 38.75 1.20 -1.52
C SER A 189 37.48 0.45 -1.87
N LEU A 190 36.59 1.09 -2.63
CA LEU A 190 35.31 0.47 -3.00
C LEU A 190 35.47 -0.87 -3.77
N PRO A 191 36.43 -1.04 -4.71
CA PRO A 191 36.68 -2.34 -5.31
C PRO A 191 37.14 -3.41 -4.30
N SER A 192 38.02 -3.07 -3.36
CA SER A 192 38.46 -4.01 -2.32
C SER A 192 37.33 -4.39 -1.37
N LEU A 193 36.40 -3.48 -1.07
CA LEU A 193 35.19 -3.76 -0.28
C LEU A 193 34.30 -4.80 -0.98
N VAL A 194 34.12 -4.67 -2.29
CA VAL A 194 33.34 -5.63 -3.09
C VAL A 194 34.01 -7.01 -3.12
N GLU A 195 35.33 -7.07 -3.26
CA GLU A 195 36.08 -8.33 -3.22
C GLU A 195 35.99 -8.99 -1.83
N TRP A 196 36.23 -8.25 -0.75
CA TRP A 196 36.07 -8.73 0.64
C TRP A 196 34.67 -9.28 0.89
N THR A 197 33.64 -8.57 0.40
CA THR A 197 32.24 -8.98 0.55
C THR A 197 31.97 -10.37 -0.04
N LEU A 198 32.59 -10.67 -1.20
CA LEU A 198 32.38 -11.92 -1.92
C LEU A 198 33.30 -13.05 -1.44
N ALA A 199 34.50 -12.72 -0.98
CA ALA A 199 35.51 -13.70 -0.59
C ALA A 199 35.44 -14.10 0.90
N GLU A 200 35.15 -13.14 1.79
CA GLU A 200 35.39 -13.29 3.22
C GLU A 200 34.18 -12.98 4.08
N ALA A 201 33.33 -12.03 3.68
CA ALA A 201 32.24 -11.54 4.52
C ALA A 201 31.10 -12.55 4.76
N ARG A 202 31.01 -13.63 3.97
CA ARG A 202 29.96 -14.67 4.05
C ARG A 202 28.55 -14.09 4.14
N LEU A 203 28.29 -13.07 3.32
CA LEU A 203 27.01 -12.39 3.20
C LEU A 203 26.21 -12.95 2.02
N GLY A 204 24.89 -12.99 2.17
CA GLY A 204 23.94 -13.42 1.15
C GLY A 204 22.74 -14.16 1.76
N ALA A 205 21.87 -14.69 0.91
CA ALA A 205 20.75 -15.51 1.39
C ALA A 205 20.48 -16.68 0.43
N PRO A 206 20.03 -17.83 0.96
CA PRO A 206 19.67 -18.96 0.10
C PRO A 206 18.52 -18.59 -0.84
N ARG A 207 18.51 -19.22 -2.02
CA ARG A 207 17.43 -19.08 -3.00
C ARG A 207 16.06 -19.37 -2.40
N LEU A 208 15.05 -18.62 -2.84
CA LEU A 208 13.67 -18.78 -2.35
C LEU A 208 12.90 -19.92 -3.03
N SER A 209 13.40 -20.38 -4.19
CA SER A 209 12.81 -21.46 -4.98
C SER A 209 13.91 -22.33 -5.57
N GLY A 210 13.63 -23.62 -5.82
CA GLY A 210 14.61 -24.58 -6.35
C GLY A 210 15.26 -24.11 -7.67
N PRO A 211 14.47 -23.73 -8.69
CA PRO A 211 14.99 -23.15 -9.94
C PRO A 211 15.60 -21.75 -9.79
N GLY A 212 15.46 -21.13 -8.61
CA GLY A 212 15.90 -19.78 -8.33
C GLY A 212 17.40 -19.67 -8.09
N LYS A 213 17.81 -18.47 -7.70
CA LYS A 213 19.20 -18.14 -7.41
C LYS A 213 19.31 -17.63 -5.98
N ASP A 214 20.45 -17.88 -5.36
CA ASP A 214 20.77 -17.28 -4.06
C ASP A 214 20.73 -15.75 -4.20
N ALA A 215 20.41 -15.04 -3.12
CA ALA A 215 20.37 -13.58 -3.11
C ALA A 215 21.80 -13.03 -3.06
N ASP A 216 22.04 -11.95 -3.82
CA ASP A 216 23.30 -11.20 -3.73
C ASP A 216 23.43 -10.58 -2.32
N PRO A 217 24.64 -10.50 -1.74
CA PRO A 217 24.87 -9.72 -0.53
C PRO A 217 24.51 -8.25 -0.74
N LEU A 218 23.99 -7.63 0.31
CA LEU A 218 23.67 -6.21 0.34
C LEU A 218 24.58 -5.48 1.34
N LEU A 219 25.28 -4.45 0.88
CA LEU A 219 25.97 -3.50 1.75
C LEU A 219 25.14 -2.23 1.86
N VAL A 220 24.96 -1.75 3.09
CA VAL A 220 24.32 -0.47 3.38
C VAL A 220 25.42 0.49 3.81
N LEU A 221 25.69 1.55 3.05
CA LEU A 221 26.80 2.45 3.33
C LEU A 221 26.30 3.69 4.07
N THR A 222 26.82 3.94 5.28
CA THR A 222 26.56 5.19 6.02
C THR A 222 27.28 6.36 5.37
N MET A 223 26.92 7.60 5.76
CA MET A 223 27.64 8.80 5.29
C MET A 223 29.15 8.76 5.57
N ARG A 224 29.56 8.19 6.71
CA ARG A 224 30.99 8.09 7.07
C ARG A 224 31.70 7.08 6.19
N ALA A 225 31.07 5.93 5.91
CA ALA A 225 31.60 4.95 4.96
C ALA A 225 31.68 5.53 3.54
N LEU A 226 30.69 6.31 3.10
CA LEU A 226 30.76 7.00 1.79
C LEU A 226 31.99 7.89 1.71
N ALA A 227 32.21 8.75 2.72
CA ALA A 227 33.36 9.65 2.76
C ALA A 227 34.70 8.88 2.73
N TYR A 228 34.80 7.78 3.49
CA TYR A 228 35.98 6.91 3.50
C TYR A 228 36.29 6.30 2.13
N TYR A 229 35.28 5.82 1.42
CA TYR A 229 35.43 5.24 0.08
C TYR A 229 35.41 6.27 -1.06
N GLY A 230 35.55 7.57 -0.73
CA GLY A 230 35.62 8.65 -1.71
C GLY A 230 34.32 8.90 -2.48
N LEU A 231 33.16 8.58 -1.90
CA LEU A 231 31.82 8.85 -2.43
C LEU A 231 31.22 10.09 -1.75
N PRO A 232 30.34 10.84 -2.44
CA PRO A 232 29.71 12.01 -1.84
C PRO A 232 28.70 11.60 -0.77
N ALA A 233 28.75 12.27 0.39
CA ALA A 233 27.82 11.99 1.50
C ALA A 233 26.35 12.24 1.09
N THR A 234 26.11 13.23 0.25
CA THR A 234 24.83 13.59 -0.37
C THR A 234 25.03 13.92 -1.84
N LEU A 235 24.05 13.62 -2.68
CA LEU A 235 24.10 13.96 -4.11
C LEU A 235 23.95 15.48 -4.32
N SER A 236 24.61 16.01 -5.36
CA SER A 236 24.30 17.35 -5.89
C SER A 236 22.87 17.41 -6.45
N GLU A 237 22.36 18.60 -6.75
CA GLU A 237 21.03 18.73 -7.35
C GLU A 237 20.96 18.05 -8.73
N GLU A 238 22.00 18.23 -9.55
CA GLU A 238 22.13 17.61 -10.86
C GLU A 238 22.18 16.08 -10.75
N GLU A 239 22.96 15.56 -9.80
CA GLU A 239 23.07 14.12 -9.54
C GLU A 239 21.77 13.54 -8.97
N ARG A 240 21.05 14.30 -8.15
CA ARG A 240 19.74 13.93 -7.60
C ARG A 240 18.69 13.84 -8.71
N ILE A 241 18.70 14.79 -9.64
CA ILE A 241 17.86 14.77 -10.85
C ILE A 241 18.24 13.58 -11.75
N ALA A 242 19.54 13.34 -11.95
CA ALA A 242 20.03 12.18 -12.71
C ALA A 242 19.79 10.83 -11.99
N GLY A 243 19.60 10.86 -10.67
CA GLY A 243 19.44 9.70 -9.80
C GLY A 243 20.73 8.88 -9.60
N ARG A 244 21.90 9.45 -9.90
CA ARG A 244 23.21 8.77 -9.89
C ARG A 244 24.37 9.77 -9.96
N ILE A 245 25.55 9.37 -9.47
CA ILE A 245 26.82 10.06 -9.73
C ILE A 245 27.30 9.83 -11.18
N PRO A 246 28.10 10.75 -11.76
CA PRO A 246 28.58 10.63 -13.14
C PRO A 246 29.54 9.45 -13.33
N GLU A 247 29.62 8.93 -14.57
CA GLU A 247 30.51 7.81 -14.92
C GLU A 247 32.00 8.17 -14.81
N SER A 248 32.34 9.45 -14.90
CA SER A 248 33.68 10.00 -14.69
C SER A 248 34.05 10.19 -13.20
N HIS A 249 33.17 9.81 -12.28
CA HIS A 249 33.47 9.90 -10.85
C HIS A 249 34.56 8.88 -10.48
N GLN A 250 35.56 9.29 -9.69
CA GLN A 250 36.75 8.49 -9.38
C GLN A 250 36.41 7.08 -8.85
N ALA A 251 35.44 6.96 -7.94
CA ALA A 251 35.00 5.65 -7.43
C ALA A 251 34.42 4.72 -8.53
N VAL A 252 33.75 5.28 -9.53
CA VAL A 252 33.22 4.53 -10.68
C VAL A 252 34.36 4.09 -11.60
N GLU A 253 35.31 4.99 -11.88
CA GLU A 253 36.51 4.67 -12.67
C GLU A 253 37.36 3.57 -12.02
N GLN A 254 37.51 3.60 -10.69
CA GLN A 254 38.19 2.56 -9.93
C GLN A 254 37.51 1.19 -10.08
N LEU A 255 36.17 1.14 -9.98
CA LEU A 255 35.41 -0.09 -10.22
C LEU A 255 35.64 -0.62 -11.64
N VAL A 256 35.57 0.24 -12.65
CA VAL A 256 35.80 -0.13 -14.05
C VAL A 256 37.22 -0.65 -14.26
N ARG A 257 38.22 0.02 -13.69
CA ARG A 257 39.64 -0.41 -13.73
C ARG A 257 39.83 -1.78 -13.08
N ALA A 258 39.11 -2.05 -11.99
CA ALA A 258 39.03 -3.34 -11.33
C ALA A 258 38.10 -4.36 -12.03
N LYS A 259 37.68 -4.08 -13.27
CA LYS A 259 36.83 -4.94 -14.11
C LYS A 259 35.44 -5.22 -13.53
N TRP A 260 34.95 -4.36 -12.65
CA TRP A 260 33.56 -4.38 -12.19
C TRP A 260 32.66 -3.61 -13.14
N GLN A 261 31.41 -4.05 -13.27
CA GLN A 261 30.39 -3.41 -14.09
C GLN A 261 29.23 -2.91 -13.23
N LEU A 262 28.62 -1.82 -13.69
CA LEU A 262 27.36 -1.30 -13.17
C LEU A 262 26.21 -1.62 -14.12
N THR A 263 24.99 -1.61 -13.61
CA THR A 263 23.81 -1.69 -14.49
C THR A 263 23.62 -0.38 -15.25
N ARG A 264 22.72 -0.36 -16.25
CA ARG A 264 22.35 0.87 -16.97
C ARG A 264 21.82 2.00 -16.07
N ARG A 265 21.41 1.70 -14.83
CA ARG A 265 21.01 2.72 -13.84
C ARG A 265 22.21 3.47 -13.24
N GLY A 266 23.43 2.99 -13.45
CA GLY A 266 24.65 3.59 -12.91
C GLY A 266 24.77 3.41 -11.39
N PHE A 267 25.55 4.30 -10.78
CA PHE A 267 25.84 4.30 -9.36
C PHE A 267 24.91 5.31 -8.66
N GLY A 268 23.74 4.84 -8.24
CA GLY A 268 22.73 5.65 -7.56
C GLY A 268 22.42 5.15 -6.15
N PRO A 269 21.30 5.58 -5.54
CA PRO A 269 20.91 5.21 -4.18
C PRO A 269 20.83 3.69 -3.97
N TRP A 270 20.48 2.98 -5.05
CA TRP A 270 20.61 1.54 -5.17
C TRP A 270 21.52 1.23 -6.35
N ALA A 271 22.69 0.65 -6.08
CA ALA A 271 23.65 0.26 -7.10
C ALA A 271 23.85 -1.25 -7.10
N ARG A 272 24.14 -1.80 -8.28
CA ARG A 272 24.49 -3.21 -8.45
C ARG A 272 25.85 -3.28 -9.14
N ILE A 273 26.82 -3.79 -8.40
CA ILE A 273 28.20 -4.01 -8.86
C ILE A 273 28.34 -5.49 -9.16
N TYR A 274 28.79 -5.84 -10.37
CA TYR A 274 28.88 -7.24 -10.78
C TYR A 274 29.97 -7.49 -11.82
N ARG A 275 30.39 -8.76 -11.93
CA ARG A 275 31.11 -9.30 -13.09
C ARG A 275 30.20 -10.29 -13.83
N PRO A 276 30.32 -10.40 -15.16
CA PRO A 276 29.63 -11.45 -15.92
C PRO A 276 29.91 -12.83 -15.30
N ALA A 277 28.87 -13.64 -15.17
CA ALA A 277 29.00 -14.97 -14.56
C ALA A 277 29.93 -15.86 -15.40
N THR A 278 30.86 -16.55 -14.75
CA THR A 278 31.70 -17.59 -15.35
C THR A 278 31.21 -18.95 -14.84
N GLY A 279 30.62 -19.76 -15.73
CA GLY A 279 29.97 -21.01 -15.33
C GLY A 279 28.81 -20.77 -14.37
N SER A 280 28.83 -21.42 -13.20
CA SER A 280 27.83 -21.25 -12.14
C SER A 280 28.15 -20.12 -11.14
N GLY A 281 29.36 -19.55 -11.20
CA GLY A 281 29.82 -18.51 -10.29
C GLY A 281 29.22 -17.15 -10.61
N ARG A 282 28.57 -16.53 -9.62
CA ARG A 282 28.04 -15.15 -9.71
C ARG A 282 28.82 -14.25 -8.77
N ALA A 283 29.44 -13.21 -9.32
CA ALA A 283 30.10 -12.17 -8.55
C ALA A 283 29.26 -10.90 -8.61
N CYS A 284 28.49 -10.62 -7.57
CA CYS A 284 27.62 -9.45 -7.53
C CYS A 284 27.34 -9.02 -6.09
N VAL A 285 27.43 -7.71 -5.86
CA VAL A 285 27.11 -7.04 -4.59
C VAL A 285 26.09 -5.95 -4.86
N GLN A 286 25.07 -5.85 -4.00
CA GLN A 286 24.10 -4.74 -3.99
C GLN A 286 24.56 -3.67 -3.00
N LEU A 287 24.32 -2.40 -3.34
CA LEU A 287 24.51 -1.28 -2.44
C LEU A 287 23.17 -0.60 -2.14
N CYS A 288 23.00 -0.19 -0.89
CA CYS A 288 21.95 0.70 -0.41
C CYS A 288 22.60 1.92 0.23
N ILE A 289 22.22 3.12 -0.19
CA ILE A 289 22.81 4.38 0.30
C ILE A 289 21.70 5.25 0.92
N PRO A 290 21.46 5.15 2.24
CA PRO A 290 20.35 5.84 2.90
C PRO A 290 20.39 7.36 2.71
N SER A 291 21.56 8.00 2.77
CA SER A 291 21.72 9.45 2.58
C SER A 291 21.42 9.93 1.16
N TRP A 292 21.31 9.02 0.19
CA TRP A 292 20.85 9.32 -1.17
C TRP A 292 19.37 8.95 -1.36
N ASN A 293 18.61 8.83 -0.27
CA ASN A 293 17.19 8.46 -0.26
C ASN A 293 16.91 7.04 -0.81
N ALA A 294 17.82 6.08 -0.58
CA ALA A 294 17.58 4.68 -0.89
C ALA A 294 16.41 4.09 -0.07
N LEU A 295 16.28 4.56 1.18
CA LEU A 295 15.22 4.20 2.12
C LEU A 295 14.19 5.34 2.20
N ASP A 296 13.26 5.36 1.25
CA ASP A 296 12.17 6.35 1.18
C ASP A 296 11.38 6.40 2.50
N SER A 297 11.35 7.58 3.15
CA SER A 297 10.75 7.78 4.48
C SER A 297 9.27 7.44 4.54
N ARG A 298 8.55 7.49 3.41
CA ARG A 298 7.14 7.08 3.33
C ARG A 298 6.93 5.58 3.62
N HIS A 299 7.96 4.77 3.40
CA HIS A 299 7.91 3.31 3.56
C HIS A 299 8.81 2.83 4.69
N TRP A 300 9.96 3.49 4.87
CA TRP A 300 10.99 3.11 5.83
C TRP A 300 11.04 4.03 7.07
N GLY A 301 10.14 5.01 7.19
CA GLY A 301 10.09 5.91 8.34
C GLY A 301 11.43 6.63 8.55
N SER A 302 11.91 6.61 9.79
CA SER A 302 13.21 7.17 10.19
C SER A 302 14.38 6.20 10.04
N ALA A 303 14.22 5.04 9.36
CA ALA A 303 15.27 4.01 9.29
C ALA A 303 16.63 4.54 8.83
N ALA A 304 16.64 5.46 7.86
CA ALA A 304 17.87 6.05 7.34
C ALA A 304 18.70 6.82 8.40
N LEU A 305 18.09 7.18 9.53
CA LEU A 305 18.68 7.92 10.64
C LEU A 305 19.08 7.01 11.82
N LEU A 306 18.77 5.72 11.75
CA LEU A 306 19.10 4.78 12.82
C LEU A 306 20.62 4.55 12.93
N PRO A 307 21.13 4.29 14.14
CA PRO A 307 22.48 3.78 14.33
C PRO A 307 22.74 2.51 13.49
N PRO A 308 24.00 2.22 13.09
CA PRO A 308 24.30 1.10 12.20
C PRO A 308 23.76 -0.26 12.64
N ALA A 309 23.83 -0.57 13.94
CA ALA A 309 23.33 -1.82 14.49
C ALA A 309 21.80 -1.94 14.38
N ASP A 310 21.07 -0.87 14.70
CA ASP A 310 19.61 -0.82 14.63
C ASP A 310 19.12 -0.86 13.18
N LEU A 311 19.83 -0.16 12.28
CA LEU A 311 19.57 -0.24 10.84
C LEU A 311 19.79 -1.67 10.31
N ALA A 312 20.85 -2.34 10.75
CA ALA A 312 21.11 -3.74 10.41
C ALA A 312 20.01 -4.67 10.93
N ARG A 313 19.48 -4.41 12.13
CA ARG A 313 18.35 -5.15 12.71
C ARG A 313 17.07 -4.97 11.90
N VAL A 314 16.68 -3.73 11.56
CA VAL A 314 15.47 -3.42 10.79
C VAL A 314 15.53 -4.06 9.40
N LEU A 315 16.61 -3.81 8.66
CA LEU A 315 16.76 -4.35 7.30
C LEU A 315 16.95 -5.87 7.32
N GLY A 316 17.66 -6.40 8.31
CA GLY A 316 17.86 -7.83 8.52
C GLY A 316 16.55 -8.57 8.79
N THR A 317 15.71 -8.02 9.67
CA THR A 317 14.37 -8.56 9.97
C THR A 317 13.49 -8.56 8.73
N TYR A 318 13.48 -7.45 7.98
CA TYR A 318 12.78 -7.39 6.70
C TYR A 318 13.33 -8.42 5.71
N ALA A 319 14.65 -8.56 5.59
CA ALA A 319 15.28 -9.47 4.64
C ALA A 319 14.99 -10.94 4.94
N ALA A 320 15.02 -11.32 6.21
CA ALA A 320 14.69 -12.67 6.66
C ALA A 320 13.23 -13.04 6.37
N ARG A 321 12.31 -12.09 6.57
CA ARG A 321 10.86 -12.29 6.37
C ARG A 321 10.41 -12.20 4.92
N VAL A 322 10.97 -11.25 4.17
CA VAL A 322 10.55 -10.92 2.80
C VAL A 322 11.61 -11.40 1.81
N MET A 323 12.68 -10.65 1.63
CA MET A 323 13.88 -11.01 0.89
C MET A 323 14.90 -9.90 1.09
N THR A 324 16.19 -10.15 0.86
CA THR A 324 17.20 -9.09 0.82
C THR A 324 16.73 -7.94 -0.08
N PRO A 325 16.59 -6.71 0.45
CA PRO A 325 16.11 -5.57 -0.33
C PRO A 325 16.92 -5.35 -1.61
N ARG A 326 16.20 -5.13 -2.71
CA ARG A 326 16.76 -5.01 -4.07
C ARG A 326 16.15 -3.79 -4.75
N GLY A 327 16.51 -2.61 -4.29
CA GLY A 327 15.85 -1.36 -4.70
C GLY A 327 14.76 -0.93 -3.73
N SER A 328 13.89 -0.02 -4.18
CA SER A 328 12.71 0.38 -3.41
C SER A 328 11.81 -0.82 -3.06
N THR A 329 10.94 -0.65 -2.06
CA THR A 329 9.93 -1.67 -1.69
C THR A 329 9.13 -2.17 -2.89
N ALA A 330 8.80 -1.27 -3.83
CA ALA A 330 8.13 -1.61 -5.09
C ALA A 330 8.97 -2.53 -6.00
N VAL A 331 10.28 -2.28 -6.14
CA VAL A 331 11.17 -3.14 -6.92
C VAL A 331 11.38 -4.47 -6.19
N THR A 332 11.58 -4.45 -4.88
CA THR A 332 11.71 -5.65 -4.06
C THR A 332 10.46 -6.54 -4.18
N GLY A 333 9.26 -5.96 -4.21
CA GLY A 333 8.01 -6.72 -4.40
C GLY A 333 7.92 -7.41 -5.76
N LEU A 334 8.48 -6.78 -6.81
CA LEU A 334 8.56 -7.36 -8.15
C LEU A 334 9.63 -8.45 -8.24
N GLU A 335 10.82 -8.21 -7.67
CA GLU A 335 11.91 -9.18 -7.60
C GLU A 335 11.50 -10.41 -6.78
N LEU A 336 10.65 -10.24 -5.76
CA LEU A 336 10.09 -11.34 -4.98
C LEU A 336 9.23 -12.27 -5.82
N MET A 337 8.39 -11.73 -6.71
CA MET A 337 7.59 -12.55 -7.63
C MET A 337 8.51 -13.40 -8.51
N THR A 338 9.54 -12.80 -9.10
CA THR A 338 10.53 -13.48 -9.93
C THR A 338 11.38 -14.49 -9.14
N ALA A 339 11.72 -14.21 -7.89
CA ALA A 339 12.50 -15.12 -7.05
C ALA A 339 11.72 -16.37 -6.66
N LEU A 340 10.41 -16.24 -6.46
CA LEU A 340 9.50 -17.34 -6.15
C LEU A 340 9.07 -18.11 -7.40
N HIS A 341 8.96 -17.44 -8.54
CA HIS A 341 8.65 -18.03 -9.84
C HIS A 341 9.71 -17.64 -10.89
N PRO A 342 10.94 -18.21 -10.81
CA PRO A 342 12.00 -17.92 -11.76
C PRO A 342 11.55 -18.21 -13.19
N PRO A 343 11.96 -17.39 -14.18
CA PRO A 343 11.49 -17.54 -15.56
C PRO A 343 12.03 -18.82 -16.22
N THR A 344 13.15 -19.34 -15.74
CA THR A 344 13.78 -20.54 -16.27
C THR A 344 14.17 -21.52 -15.16
N ARG A 345 14.31 -22.78 -15.56
CA ARG A 345 14.82 -23.89 -14.75
C ARG A 345 15.86 -24.66 -15.54
N ALA A 346 16.71 -25.41 -14.84
CA ALA A 346 17.65 -26.31 -15.48
C ALA A 346 16.92 -27.57 -16.00
N SER A 347 17.21 -27.98 -17.23
CA SER A 347 16.74 -29.26 -17.80
C SER A 347 17.31 -30.46 -17.05
N GLN A 348 16.82 -31.66 -17.38
CA GLN A 348 17.62 -32.86 -17.13
C GLN A 348 18.96 -32.76 -17.86
N PRO A 349 20.05 -33.36 -17.32
CA PRO A 349 21.32 -33.44 -18.03
C PRO A 349 21.15 -34.11 -19.40
N ASP A 350 21.81 -33.59 -20.42
CA ASP A 350 21.92 -34.25 -21.72
C ASP A 350 22.91 -35.43 -21.68
N ALA A 351 23.19 -36.04 -22.84
CA ALA A 351 24.11 -37.17 -22.95
C ALA A 351 25.53 -36.86 -22.45
N ASP A 352 25.94 -35.59 -22.47
CA ASP A 352 27.24 -35.11 -21.99
C ASP A 352 27.18 -34.66 -20.51
N GLY A 353 26.04 -34.85 -19.84
CA GLY A 353 25.81 -34.42 -18.45
C GLY A 353 25.55 -32.92 -18.30
N ARG A 354 25.40 -32.16 -19.38
CA ARG A 354 25.19 -30.72 -19.37
C ARG A 354 23.70 -30.41 -19.24
N ARG A 355 23.38 -29.43 -18.39
CA ARG A 355 22.01 -28.92 -18.22
C ARG A 355 21.82 -27.65 -19.04
N HIS A 356 20.63 -27.52 -19.61
CA HIS A 356 20.21 -26.38 -20.44
C HIS A 356 19.14 -25.56 -19.72
N SER A 357 19.08 -24.26 -20.02
CA SER A 357 18.00 -23.41 -19.52
C SER A 357 16.71 -23.73 -20.28
N GLN A 358 15.63 -24.01 -19.55
CA GLN A 358 14.29 -24.22 -20.10
C GLN A 358 13.27 -23.33 -19.40
N HIS A 359 12.15 -23.03 -20.06
CA HIS A 359 11.04 -22.32 -19.44
C HIS A 359 10.58 -23.04 -18.16
N ASN A 360 10.30 -22.28 -17.11
CA ASN A 360 9.78 -22.79 -15.85
C ASN A 360 8.24 -22.67 -15.85
N PRO A 361 7.49 -23.79 -15.89
CA PRO A 361 6.03 -23.78 -15.85
C PRO A 361 5.50 -23.02 -14.64
N GLY A 362 4.44 -22.23 -14.85
CA GLY A 362 3.89 -21.40 -13.79
C GLY A 362 4.68 -20.11 -13.54
N SER A 363 5.59 -19.73 -14.43
CA SER A 363 6.29 -18.43 -14.43
C SER A 363 5.86 -17.57 -15.62
N LEU A 364 6.28 -16.29 -15.63
CA LEU A 364 6.01 -15.37 -16.75
C LEU A 364 7.00 -15.51 -17.91
N GLY A 365 7.97 -16.43 -17.84
CA GLY A 365 9.00 -16.58 -18.86
C GLY A 365 10.00 -15.42 -18.92
N THR A 366 10.87 -15.45 -19.92
CA THR A 366 11.99 -14.50 -20.11
C THR A 366 11.64 -13.29 -20.94
N ASP A 367 10.62 -13.41 -21.80
CA ASP A 367 10.30 -12.43 -22.82
C ASP A 367 9.08 -11.60 -22.42
N PRO A 368 9.08 -10.29 -22.70
CA PRO A 368 7.90 -9.46 -22.51
C PRO A 368 6.76 -9.94 -23.40
N VAL A 369 5.54 -9.73 -22.92
CA VAL A 369 4.31 -10.12 -23.60
C VAL A 369 3.46 -8.87 -23.81
N ASP A 370 2.94 -8.69 -25.03
CA ASP A 370 2.04 -7.58 -25.33
C ASP A 370 0.71 -7.73 -24.57
N CYS A 371 0.23 -6.63 -24.02
CA CYS A 371 -1.10 -6.57 -23.40
C CYS A 371 -2.21 -6.50 -24.46
N ALA A 372 -3.44 -6.80 -24.08
CA ALA A 372 -4.58 -6.54 -24.96
C ALA A 372 -4.79 -5.03 -25.15
N PRO A 373 -5.35 -4.56 -26.29
CA PRO A 373 -5.60 -3.14 -26.54
C PRO A 373 -6.42 -2.45 -25.43
N CYS A 374 -7.43 -3.13 -24.87
CA CYS A 374 -8.24 -2.60 -23.78
C CYS A 374 -7.46 -2.48 -22.45
N GLU A 375 -6.42 -3.28 -22.23
CA GLU A 375 -5.58 -3.27 -21.02
C GLU A 375 -4.49 -2.19 -21.07
N ALA A 376 -4.14 -1.73 -22.28
CA ALA A 376 -3.08 -0.77 -22.51
C ALA A 376 -3.39 0.57 -21.81
N PRO A 377 -2.49 1.15 -20.99
CA PRO A 377 -2.69 2.48 -20.43
C PRO A 377 -2.61 3.57 -21.51
N ASP A 378 -3.17 4.75 -21.22
CA ASP A 378 -3.14 5.86 -22.19
C ASP A 378 -1.71 6.25 -22.58
N GLY A 379 -1.51 6.50 -23.87
CA GLY A 379 -0.20 6.77 -24.47
C GLY A 379 0.69 5.53 -24.68
N HIS A 380 0.21 4.32 -24.43
CA HIS A 380 0.90 3.08 -24.82
C HIS A 380 1.14 2.99 -26.35
N PRO A 381 2.24 2.37 -26.83
CA PRO A 381 2.49 2.20 -28.27
C PRO A 381 1.36 1.55 -29.08
N LEU A 382 0.65 0.59 -28.50
CA LEU A 382 -0.55 -0.03 -29.12
C LEU A 382 -1.69 0.96 -29.41
N LEU A 383 -1.63 2.16 -28.85
CA LEU A 383 -2.64 3.21 -28.99
C LEU A 383 -2.11 4.40 -29.83
N ALA A 384 -0.96 4.25 -30.49
CA ALA A 384 -0.31 5.34 -31.22
C ALA A 384 -1.17 5.92 -32.36
N ASP A 385 -2.05 5.08 -32.93
CA ASP A 385 -2.94 5.47 -34.03
C ASP A 385 -4.22 6.16 -33.56
N LEU A 386 -4.48 6.23 -32.24
CA LEU A 386 -5.65 6.93 -31.73
C LEU A 386 -5.50 8.45 -31.90
N PRO A 387 -6.61 9.17 -32.19
CA PRO A 387 -6.57 10.63 -32.26
C PRO A 387 -6.04 11.26 -30.97
N ARG A 388 -5.26 12.34 -31.10
CA ARG A 388 -4.53 13.00 -29.99
C ARG A 388 -5.39 13.35 -28.76
N PHE A 389 -6.66 13.65 -28.96
CA PHE A 389 -7.61 14.05 -27.91
C PHE A 389 -8.71 13.01 -27.68
N HIS A 390 -8.54 11.78 -28.19
CA HIS A 390 -9.49 10.71 -27.98
C HIS A 390 -9.50 10.28 -26.52
N VAL A 391 -10.68 10.37 -25.88
CA VAL A 391 -10.89 9.89 -24.52
C VAL A 391 -11.56 8.52 -24.62
N ARG A 392 -10.81 7.47 -24.31
CA ARG A 392 -11.32 6.09 -24.38
C ARG A 392 -12.41 5.87 -23.36
N GLY A 393 -13.56 5.40 -23.81
CA GLY A 393 -14.70 5.04 -22.96
C GLY A 393 -14.60 3.62 -22.37
N PRO A 394 -15.59 3.21 -21.56
CA PRO A 394 -15.64 1.87 -20.94
C PRO A 394 -15.62 0.71 -21.96
N GLY A 395 -16.15 0.92 -23.16
CA GLY A 395 -16.11 -0.05 -24.26
C GLY A 395 -14.75 -0.17 -24.97
N GLU A 396 -13.77 0.66 -24.62
CA GLU A 396 -12.44 0.70 -25.27
C GLU A 396 -11.29 0.42 -24.31
N LYS A 397 -11.52 0.56 -23.00
CA LYS A 397 -10.49 0.44 -21.97
C LYS A 397 -11.01 -0.33 -20.77
N LEU A 398 -10.19 -1.26 -20.29
CA LEU A 398 -10.36 -1.95 -19.02
C LEU A 398 -10.03 -0.98 -17.88
N ASP A 399 -11.02 -0.64 -17.07
CA ASP A 399 -10.89 0.30 -15.95
C ASP A 399 -11.09 -0.38 -14.59
N GLU A 400 -10.17 -1.28 -14.26
CA GLU A 400 -10.15 -1.98 -12.97
C GLU A 400 -9.31 -1.20 -11.95
N GLU A 401 -9.96 -0.29 -11.23
CA GLU A 401 -9.39 0.47 -10.13
C GLU A 401 -10.18 0.24 -8.82
N ALA A 402 -9.57 0.60 -7.69
CA ALA A 402 -10.19 0.47 -6.37
C ALA A 402 -11.31 1.52 -6.20
N TYR A 403 -12.19 1.31 -5.23
CA TYR A 403 -13.31 2.22 -5.02
C TYR A 403 -12.88 3.64 -4.67
N ASP A 404 -13.60 4.61 -5.22
CA ASP A 404 -13.68 5.98 -4.74
C ASP A 404 -15.14 6.42 -4.90
N TRP A 405 -15.94 6.08 -3.89
CA TRP A 405 -17.39 6.24 -3.90
C TRP A 405 -17.86 6.84 -2.58
N ALA A 406 -18.81 7.75 -2.65
CA ALA A 406 -19.51 8.26 -1.48
C ALA A 406 -20.90 8.72 -1.89
N ARG A 407 -21.80 8.81 -0.90
CA ARG A 407 -23.15 9.34 -1.10
C ARG A 407 -23.54 10.25 0.06
N PRO A 408 -24.57 11.10 -0.10
CA PRO A 408 -25.20 11.82 1.01
C PRO A 408 -25.63 10.87 2.14
N LEU A 409 -25.60 11.38 3.37
CA LEU A 409 -26.17 10.68 4.52
C LEU A 409 -27.70 10.67 4.40
N THR A 410 -28.33 9.57 4.79
CA THR A 410 -29.77 9.50 4.97
C THR A 410 -30.19 10.14 6.29
N ASP A 411 -31.48 10.45 6.44
CA ASP A 411 -32.02 11.02 7.69
C ASP A 411 -31.71 10.12 8.90
N GLU A 412 -31.83 8.79 8.77
CA GLU A 412 -31.49 7.86 9.85
C GLU A 412 -30.00 7.91 10.22
N GLU A 413 -29.13 8.03 9.22
CA GLU A 413 -27.68 8.10 9.43
C GLU A 413 -27.26 9.43 10.07
N CYS A 414 -27.96 10.52 9.76
CA CYS A 414 -27.78 11.83 10.41
C CYS A 414 -28.17 11.80 11.90
N MET A 415 -29.03 10.88 12.31
CA MET A 415 -29.41 10.70 13.73
C MET A 415 -28.40 9.86 14.51
N ARG A 416 -27.40 9.26 13.84
CA ARG A 416 -26.30 8.55 14.49
C ARG A 416 -25.28 9.54 15.02
N THR A 417 -24.54 9.15 16.05
CA THR A 417 -23.57 10.02 16.72
C THR A 417 -22.23 10.04 16.02
N HIS A 418 -21.82 8.93 15.39
CA HIS A 418 -20.47 8.75 14.84
C HIS A 418 -20.46 8.28 13.39
N LEU A 419 -19.37 8.60 12.71
CA LEU A 419 -18.89 7.97 11.49
C LEU A 419 -17.65 7.15 11.83
N VAL A 420 -17.68 5.85 11.54
CA VAL A 420 -16.61 4.92 11.89
C VAL A 420 -16.05 4.29 10.61
N GLY A 421 -14.74 4.48 10.40
CA GLY A 421 -13.97 3.90 9.31
C GLY A 421 -13.38 2.55 9.69
N ILE A 422 -13.66 1.53 8.89
CA ILE A 422 -13.01 0.21 8.94
C ILE A 422 -12.18 -0.02 7.69
N ASP A 423 -10.93 -0.47 7.85
CA ASP A 423 -9.99 -0.67 6.74
C ASP A 423 -9.57 -2.14 6.65
N VAL A 424 -9.57 -2.70 5.43
CA VAL A 424 -9.22 -4.10 5.20
C VAL A 424 -7.70 -4.29 5.20
N ASN A 425 -7.19 -5.05 6.17
CA ASN A 425 -5.77 -5.37 6.27
C ASN A 425 -5.24 -6.01 4.98
N MET A 426 -4.23 -5.38 4.37
CA MET A 426 -3.54 -5.86 3.18
C MET A 426 -4.52 -6.33 2.07
N ALA A 427 -5.56 -5.54 1.78
CA ALA A 427 -6.65 -5.93 0.90
C ALA A 427 -6.18 -6.46 -0.46
N PHE A 428 -5.23 -5.77 -1.10
CA PHE A 428 -4.67 -6.19 -2.40
C PHE A 428 -3.83 -7.48 -2.32
N ALA A 429 -3.15 -7.74 -1.21
CA ALA A 429 -2.48 -9.03 -1.01
C ALA A 429 -3.52 -10.15 -0.89
N ALA A 430 -4.57 -9.92 -0.10
CA ALA A 430 -5.68 -10.87 0.01
C ALA A 430 -6.41 -11.09 -1.32
N GLY A 431 -6.52 -10.06 -2.17
CA GLY A 431 -7.06 -10.16 -3.54
C GLY A 431 -6.20 -11.03 -4.48
N ALA A 432 -4.89 -11.07 -4.26
CA ALA A 432 -3.97 -11.91 -5.03
C ALA A 432 -4.04 -13.40 -4.65
N ASN A 433 -4.45 -13.73 -3.42
CA ASN A 433 -4.44 -15.11 -2.89
C ASN A 433 -5.35 -16.07 -3.67
N GLY A 434 -4.77 -17.08 -4.32
CA GLY A 434 -5.49 -18.09 -5.10
C GLY A 434 -6.03 -17.57 -6.42
N LEU A 435 -5.59 -16.39 -6.87
CA LEU A 435 -6.05 -15.80 -8.13
C LEU A 435 -5.41 -16.56 -9.29
N ASN A 436 -6.23 -17.14 -10.17
CA ASN A 436 -5.74 -17.65 -11.44
C ASN A 436 -5.46 -16.48 -12.37
N VAL A 437 -4.24 -16.37 -12.89
CA VAL A 437 -3.82 -15.31 -13.79
C VAL A 437 -3.20 -15.90 -15.05
N GLY A 438 -3.26 -15.19 -16.16
CA GLY A 438 -2.62 -15.67 -17.37
C GLY A 438 -1.10 -15.55 -17.29
N LEU A 439 -0.39 -16.49 -17.92
CA LEU A 439 1.07 -16.54 -17.95
C LEU A 439 1.61 -16.12 -19.32
N GLY A 440 0.86 -16.39 -20.39
CA GLY A 440 1.21 -16.03 -21.76
C GLY A 440 0.43 -14.82 -22.33
N ALA A 441 0.53 -14.69 -23.65
CA ALA A 441 -0.10 -13.64 -24.46
C ALA A 441 -1.64 -13.76 -24.49
N PRO A 442 -2.37 -12.64 -24.62
CA PRO A 442 -3.81 -12.66 -24.82
C PRO A 442 -4.17 -13.24 -26.20
N VAL A 443 -5.26 -13.98 -26.26
CA VAL A 443 -5.90 -14.49 -27.48
C VAL A 443 -7.26 -13.83 -27.61
N HIS A 444 -7.49 -13.12 -28.72
CA HIS A 444 -8.77 -12.50 -29.02
C HIS A 444 -9.79 -13.55 -29.48
N VAL A 445 -10.98 -13.50 -28.92
CA VAL A 445 -12.11 -14.38 -29.25
C VAL A 445 -13.39 -13.56 -29.33
N THR A 446 -14.27 -13.93 -30.26
CA THR A 446 -15.56 -13.26 -30.49
C THR A 446 -16.72 -14.18 -30.08
N ASN A 447 -17.77 -13.58 -29.51
CA ASN A 447 -18.94 -14.25 -28.92
C ASN A 447 -18.59 -15.47 -28.04
N PRO A 448 -17.62 -15.37 -27.10
CA PRO A 448 -17.21 -16.51 -26.30
C PRO A 448 -18.25 -16.85 -25.22
N VAL A 449 -18.31 -18.14 -24.86
CA VAL A 449 -18.97 -18.56 -23.61
C VAL A 449 -18.08 -18.14 -22.44
N PHE A 450 -18.65 -17.48 -21.44
CA PHE A 450 -17.91 -17.05 -20.27
C PHE A 450 -17.47 -18.25 -19.41
N ASP A 451 -16.17 -18.34 -19.10
CA ASP A 451 -15.62 -19.29 -18.14
C ASP A 451 -14.96 -18.52 -16.97
N PRO A 452 -15.48 -18.61 -15.73
CA PRO A 452 -14.91 -17.92 -14.59
C PRO A 452 -13.51 -18.42 -14.19
N LYS A 453 -13.02 -19.54 -14.74
CA LYS A 453 -11.68 -20.07 -14.49
C LYS A 453 -10.64 -19.59 -15.51
N LEU A 454 -11.07 -19.07 -16.65
CA LEU A 454 -10.22 -18.62 -17.73
C LEU A 454 -9.87 -17.13 -17.55
N PRO A 455 -8.61 -16.77 -17.22
CA PRO A 455 -8.25 -15.38 -17.02
C PRO A 455 -8.31 -14.61 -18.35
N GLY A 456 -8.86 -13.41 -18.29
CA GLY A 456 -9.05 -12.58 -19.46
C GLY A 456 -9.74 -11.26 -19.14
N SER A 457 -9.80 -10.44 -20.19
CA SER A 457 -10.53 -9.17 -20.26
C SER A 457 -11.74 -9.40 -21.17
N TRP A 458 -12.94 -9.07 -20.70
CA TRP A 458 -14.21 -9.45 -21.31
C TRP A 458 -15.05 -8.21 -21.58
N LEU A 459 -15.54 -8.04 -22.81
CA LEU A 459 -16.51 -6.99 -23.13
C LEU A 459 -17.91 -7.53 -22.86
N VAL A 460 -18.57 -6.99 -21.84
CA VAL A 460 -19.87 -7.47 -21.35
C VAL A 460 -20.78 -6.27 -21.07
N ASP A 461 -22.07 -6.39 -21.38
CA ASP A 461 -23.07 -5.46 -20.86
C ASP A 461 -23.54 -5.93 -19.49
N LEU A 462 -23.31 -5.12 -18.46
CA LEU A 462 -23.76 -5.36 -17.09
C LEU A 462 -24.75 -4.28 -16.61
N SER A 463 -25.25 -3.44 -17.53
CA SER A 463 -26.19 -2.36 -17.22
C SER A 463 -27.52 -2.87 -16.71
N HIS A 464 -27.88 -4.14 -16.95
CA HIS A 464 -29.11 -4.78 -16.49
C HIS A 464 -29.07 -5.24 -15.03
N VAL A 465 -27.90 -5.30 -14.40
CA VAL A 465 -27.76 -5.77 -13.01
C VAL A 465 -28.46 -4.83 -12.03
N ASN A 466 -29.34 -5.36 -11.18
CA ASN A 466 -30.07 -4.61 -10.16
C ASN A 466 -29.61 -4.99 -8.75
N LEU A 467 -28.90 -4.09 -8.07
CA LEU A 467 -28.38 -4.34 -6.72
C LEU A 467 -29.46 -4.41 -5.63
N SER A 468 -30.68 -3.92 -5.88
CA SER A 468 -31.79 -4.07 -4.95
C SER A 468 -32.29 -5.51 -4.83
N ARG A 469 -31.87 -6.40 -5.75
CA ARG A 469 -32.20 -7.82 -5.73
C ARG A 469 -31.00 -8.64 -6.20
N VAL A 470 -30.28 -9.24 -5.26
CA VAL A 470 -29.07 -10.03 -5.55
C VAL A 470 -29.09 -11.36 -4.81
N LYS A 471 -28.28 -12.31 -5.24
CA LYS A 471 -27.99 -13.52 -4.46
C LYS A 471 -26.89 -13.25 -3.43
N ALA A 472 -27.17 -13.60 -2.18
CA ALA A 472 -26.17 -13.69 -1.11
C ALA A 472 -26.03 -15.17 -0.71
N GLY A 473 -25.00 -15.84 -1.22
CA GLY A 473 -24.90 -17.30 -1.13
C GLY A 473 -25.92 -17.96 -2.06
N LYS A 474 -26.86 -18.73 -1.51
CA LYS A 474 -27.90 -19.44 -2.30
C LYS A 474 -29.27 -18.75 -2.30
N ALA A 475 -29.45 -17.71 -1.49
CA ALA A 475 -30.72 -17.04 -1.32
C ALA A 475 -30.74 -15.68 -2.03
N TRP A 476 -31.89 -15.31 -2.57
CA TRP A 476 -32.15 -13.94 -3.01
C TRP A 476 -32.41 -13.05 -1.81
N VAL A 477 -31.77 -11.89 -1.78
CA VAL A 477 -31.96 -10.86 -0.75
C VAL A 477 -32.45 -9.57 -1.40
N GLY A 478 -33.40 -8.92 -0.75
CA GLY A 478 -33.84 -7.57 -1.08
C GLY A 478 -32.98 -6.56 -0.34
N LEU A 479 -32.47 -5.56 -1.05
CA LEU A 479 -31.61 -4.50 -0.51
C LEU A 479 -32.07 -3.15 -1.08
N ASP A 480 -31.63 -2.07 -0.47
CA ASP A 480 -31.69 -0.75 -1.08
C ASP A 480 -30.47 -0.56 -1.99
N GLY A 481 -30.65 -0.85 -3.28
CA GLY A 481 -29.59 -0.71 -4.28
C GLY A 481 -29.12 0.73 -4.50
N SER A 482 -29.91 1.74 -4.10
CA SER A 482 -29.51 3.15 -4.23
C SER A 482 -28.44 3.56 -3.21
N LEU A 483 -28.33 2.81 -2.11
CA LEU A 483 -27.34 3.03 -1.05
C LEU A 483 -26.08 2.17 -1.22
N LEU A 484 -25.99 1.40 -2.32
CA LEU A 484 -24.87 0.51 -2.61
C LEU A 484 -24.05 1.02 -3.81
N PRO A 485 -22.71 0.97 -3.74
CA PRO A 485 -21.88 1.17 -4.92
C PRO A 485 -22.02 -0.01 -5.89
N SER A 486 -22.08 0.27 -7.19
CA SER A 486 -21.85 -0.72 -8.23
C SER A 486 -20.49 -1.41 -8.05
N PRO A 487 -20.39 -2.75 -8.09
CA PRO A 487 -19.10 -3.46 -8.11
C PRO A 487 -18.40 -3.42 -9.46
N PHE A 488 -19.06 -2.89 -10.48
CA PHE A 488 -18.59 -2.94 -11.86
C PHE A 488 -17.79 -1.71 -12.26
N THR A 489 -17.85 -0.61 -11.49
CA THR A 489 -17.11 0.62 -11.78
C THR A 489 -16.30 1.06 -10.54
N PRO A 490 -15.14 1.71 -10.72
CA PRO A 490 -14.36 2.25 -9.60
C PRO A 490 -15.10 3.35 -8.84
N LYS A 491 -15.95 4.11 -9.53
CA LYS A 491 -16.73 5.20 -8.94
C LYS A 491 -18.05 4.74 -8.32
N GLY A 492 -18.41 3.45 -8.43
CA GLY A 492 -19.66 2.92 -7.87
C GLY A 492 -20.91 3.24 -8.71
N ASP A 493 -20.76 3.89 -9.86
CA ASP A 493 -21.85 4.14 -10.80
C ASP A 493 -22.34 2.85 -11.47
N ARG A 494 -23.64 2.79 -11.75
CA ARG A 494 -24.22 1.71 -12.56
C ARG A 494 -23.68 1.81 -13.99
N PRO A 495 -23.21 0.70 -14.60
CA PRO A 495 -22.85 0.71 -16.02
C PRO A 495 -24.03 1.09 -16.90
N GLU A 496 -23.78 1.88 -17.95
CA GLU A 496 -24.81 2.32 -18.90
C GLU A 496 -24.88 1.47 -20.17
N GLY A 497 -23.94 0.53 -20.35
CA GLY A 497 -23.88 -0.38 -21.49
C GLY A 497 -22.66 -1.30 -21.45
N PRO A 498 -22.24 -1.84 -22.61
CA PRO A 498 -21.07 -2.71 -22.72
C PRO A 498 -19.78 -2.03 -22.24
N ALA A 499 -19.01 -2.73 -21.41
CA ALA A 499 -17.69 -2.29 -20.96
C ALA A 499 -16.72 -3.46 -20.76
N TRP A 500 -15.42 -3.15 -20.75
CA TRP A 500 -14.36 -4.13 -20.49
C TRP A 500 -14.21 -4.39 -18.99
N TYR A 501 -14.27 -5.68 -18.62
CA TYR A 501 -14.14 -6.15 -17.24
C TYR A 501 -13.10 -7.26 -17.13
N ALA A 502 -12.41 -7.32 -15.99
CA ALA A 502 -11.58 -8.48 -15.69
C ALA A 502 -12.47 -9.67 -15.31
N THR A 503 -11.95 -10.88 -15.50
CA THR A 503 -12.67 -12.14 -15.19
C THR A 503 -13.33 -12.16 -13.80
N PRO A 504 -12.67 -11.68 -12.71
CA PRO A 504 -13.33 -11.64 -11.40
C PRO A 504 -14.64 -10.85 -11.41
N THR A 505 -14.68 -9.69 -12.08
CA THR A 505 -15.83 -8.78 -12.14
C THR A 505 -17.02 -9.43 -12.84
N VAL A 506 -16.79 -10.08 -13.98
CA VAL A 506 -17.84 -10.81 -14.70
C VAL A 506 -18.32 -12.02 -13.89
N ALA A 507 -17.39 -12.77 -13.27
CA ALA A 507 -17.75 -13.89 -12.41
C ALA A 507 -18.62 -13.45 -11.22
N TYR A 508 -18.42 -12.24 -10.72
CA TYR A 508 -19.21 -11.69 -9.64
C TYR A 508 -20.64 -11.32 -10.06
N ALA A 509 -20.86 -10.85 -11.29
CA ALA A 509 -22.22 -10.67 -11.82
C ALA A 509 -23.02 -11.99 -11.79
N VAL A 510 -22.37 -13.09 -12.19
CA VAL A 510 -22.95 -14.44 -12.11
C VAL A 510 -23.21 -14.86 -10.66
N GLU A 511 -22.29 -14.58 -9.74
CA GLU A 511 -22.48 -14.82 -8.30
C GLU A 511 -23.69 -14.07 -7.73
N LEU A 512 -23.90 -12.81 -8.15
CA LEU A 512 -25.06 -12.00 -7.77
C LEU A 512 -26.37 -12.51 -8.38
N GLY A 513 -26.32 -13.49 -9.27
CA GLY A 513 -27.48 -14.19 -9.82
C GLY A 513 -27.91 -13.74 -11.21
N TYR A 514 -27.06 -13.00 -11.94
CA TYR A 514 -27.35 -12.47 -13.26
C TYR A 514 -26.63 -13.24 -14.37
N ASP A 515 -27.28 -13.36 -15.52
CA ASP A 515 -26.66 -13.94 -16.72
C ASP A 515 -25.71 -12.93 -17.38
N VAL A 516 -24.67 -13.46 -18.02
CA VAL A 516 -23.64 -12.70 -18.74
C VAL A 516 -23.48 -13.25 -20.14
N ALA A 517 -23.33 -12.35 -21.11
CA ALA A 517 -23.12 -12.68 -22.52
C ALA A 517 -22.00 -11.80 -23.07
N PRO A 518 -20.73 -12.24 -22.99
CA PRO A 518 -19.61 -11.48 -23.56
C PRO A 518 -19.72 -11.41 -25.08
N SER A 519 -19.56 -10.21 -25.65
CA SER A 519 -19.51 -10.02 -27.11
C SER A 519 -18.13 -10.34 -27.68
N GLU A 520 -17.08 -10.06 -26.91
CA GLU A 520 -15.71 -10.44 -27.22
C GLU A 520 -14.86 -10.53 -25.95
N ALA A 521 -13.71 -11.19 -26.05
CA ALA A 521 -12.75 -11.27 -24.96
C ALA A 521 -11.30 -11.40 -25.47
N TYR A 522 -10.38 -10.97 -24.61
CA TYR A 522 -8.96 -11.30 -24.69
C TYR A 522 -8.65 -12.29 -23.56
N VAL A 523 -8.57 -13.57 -23.90
CA VAL A 523 -8.39 -14.67 -22.93
C VAL A 523 -6.96 -15.15 -22.88
N ARG A 524 -6.55 -15.80 -21.77
CA ARG A 524 -5.21 -16.35 -21.58
C ARG A 524 -5.28 -17.86 -21.29
N PRO A 525 -5.17 -18.71 -22.32
CA PRO A 525 -5.26 -20.16 -22.16
C PRO A 525 -4.18 -20.72 -21.21
N GLU A 526 -2.95 -20.22 -21.35
CA GLU A 526 -1.89 -20.52 -20.39
C GLU A 526 -2.08 -19.67 -19.13
N SER A 527 -2.43 -20.32 -18.02
CA SER A 527 -2.74 -19.65 -16.75
C SER A 527 -2.24 -20.46 -15.55
N GLY A 528 -2.09 -19.78 -14.41
CA GLY A 528 -1.71 -20.41 -13.16
C GLY A 528 -1.77 -19.48 -11.95
N ARG A 529 -1.47 -20.05 -10.78
CA ARG A 529 -1.45 -19.35 -9.49
C ARG A 529 -0.10 -18.67 -9.22
N TYR A 530 0.27 -17.73 -10.08
CA TYR A 530 1.58 -17.06 -10.05
C TYR A 530 1.83 -16.24 -8.77
N LEU A 531 0.77 -15.73 -8.12
CA LEU A 531 0.90 -14.84 -6.96
C LEU A 531 0.77 -15.56 -5.61
N ASP A 532 0.51 -16.87 -5.56
CA ASP A 532 0.25 -17.59 -4.31
C ASP A 532 1.47 -17.62 -3.38
N GLY A 533 2.65 -17.94 -3.93
CA GLY A 533 3.90 -17.93 -3.16
C GLY A 533 4.24 -16.52 -2.67
N TRP A 534 4.01 -15.52 -3.52
CA TRP A 534 4.25 -14.11 -3.21
C TRP A 534 3.33 -13.62 -2.08
N TYR A 535 2.03 -13.92 -2.17
CA TYR A 535 1.05 -13.62 -1.12
C TYR A 535 1.42 -14.31 0.19
N THR A 536 1.66 -15.62 0.16
CA THR A 536 1.95 -16.43 1.35
C THR A 536 3.14 -15.83 2.12
N ARG A 537 4.22 -15.53 1.40
CA ARG A 537 5.44 -14.98 2.00
C ARG A 537 5.23 -13.59 2.61
N LEU A 538 4.53 -12.68 1.92
CA LEU A 538 4.27 -11.34 2.44
C LEU A 538 3.24 -11.33 3.58
N ARG A 539 2.24 -12.22 3.53
CA ARG A 539 1.32 -12.46 4.65
C ARG A 539 2.09 -12.93 5.87
N ASP A 540 2.93 -13.95 5.72
CA ASP A 540 3.65 -14.54 6.85
C ASP A 540 4.66 -13.53 7.44
N ALA A 541 5.33 -12.75 6.58
CA ALA A 541 6.18 -11.63 7.00
C ALA A 541 5.40 -10.59 7.83
N TYR A 542 4.22 -10.19 7.36
CA TYR A 542 3.37 -9.25 8.06
C TYR A 542 2.88 -9.81 9.40
N LEU A 543 2.34 -11.03 9.41
CA LEU A 543 1.81 -11.66 10.63
C LEU A 543 2.88 -11.90 11.68
N ALA A 544 4.06 -12.39 11.28
CA ALA A 544 5.18 -12.56 12.21
C ALA A 544 5.61 -11.22 12.82
N THR A 545 5.64 -10.15 12.01
CA THR A 545 6.00 -8.82 12.52
C THR A 545 4.94 -8.24 13.44
N MET A 546 3.65 -8.43 13.13
CA MET A 546 2.56 -7.99 14.01
C MET A 546 2.53 -8.79 15.32
N ALA A 547 2.83 -10.09 15.28
CA ALA A 547 2.90 -10.93 16.47
C ALA A 547 4.01 -10.48 17.43
N ASP A 548 5.19 -10.12 16.91
CA ASP A 548 6.27 -9.52 17.72
C ASP A 548 5.86 -8.17 18.35
N LEU A 549 4.93 -7.46 17.70
CA LEU A 549 4.33 -6.22 18.20
C LEU A 549 3.09 -6.48 19.10
N GLY A 550 2.89 -7.72 19.57
CA GLY A 550 1.81 -8.09 20.48
C GLY A 550 0.42 -8.22 19.83
N VAL A 551 0.31 -8.19 18.50
CA VAL A 551 -0.95 -8.31 17.77
C VAL A 551 -1.03 -9.67 17.09
N THR A 552 -1.72 -10.62 17.71
CA THR A 552 -1.85 -11.99 17.21
C THR A 552 -3.22 -12.28 16.58
N PRO A 553 -3.34 -13.29 15.69
CA PRO A 553 -4.60 -13.62 15.01
C PRO A 553 -5.76 -14.13 15.89
N ASP A 554 -5.46 -14.56 17.11
CA ASP A 554 -6.37 -15.20 18.06
C ASP A 554 -6.95 -14.23 19.09
N LEU A 555 -6.51 -12.97 19.11
CA LEU A 555 -7.06 -11.93 19.98
C LEU A 555 -8.57 -11.77 19.80
N ALA A 556 -9.29 -11.62 20.92
CA ALA A 556 -10.68 -11.24 20.90
C ALA A 556 -10.82 -9.81 20.31
N PRO A 557 -11.98 -9.43 19.75
CA PRO A 557 -12.14 -8.16 19.04
C PRO A 557 -11.74 -6.91 19.85
N ALA A 558 -12.11 -6.85 21.13
CA ALA A 558 -11.75 -5.73 22.00
C ALA A 558 -10.24 -5.69 22.28
N ASP A 559 -9.64 -6.84 22.60
CA ASP A 559 -8.20 -6.96 22.85
C ASP A 559 -7.37 -6.64 21.59
N PHE A 560 -7.88 -7.03 20.41
CA PHE A 560 -7.27 -6.68 19.13
C PHE A 560 -7.25 -5.16 18.91
N LEU A 561 -8.34 -4.46 19.22
CA LEU A 561 -8.40 -3.00 19.10
C LEU A 561 -7.42 -2.33 20.08
N ALA A 562 -7.40 -2.76 21.34
CA ALA A 562 -6.47 -2.25 22.34
C ALA A 562 -4.99 -2.50 21.96
N ALA A 563 -4.67 -3.70 21.47
CA ALA A 563 -3.33 -4.01 21.00
C ALA A 563 -2.93 -3.15 19.80
N MET A 564 -3.86 -2.91 18.87
CA MET A 564 -3.62 -2.07 17.69
C MET A 564 -3.40 -0.58 18.02
N GLU A 565 -3.92 -0.06 19.14
CA GLU A 565 -3.70 1.33 19.56
C GLU A 565 -2.23 1.57 19.97
N GLY A 566 -1.66 0.66 20.76
CA GLY A 566 -0.31 0.80 21.32
C GLY A 566 0.83 0.15 20.53
N HIS A 567 0.55 -0.76 19.57
CA HIS A 567 1.57 -1.64 18.99
C HIS A 567 2.82 -0.92 18.44
N ARG A 568 2.67 0.29 17.89
CA ARG A 568 3.79 1.04 17.29
C ARG A 568 4.79 1.57 18.32
N ALA A 569 4.34 1.80 19.55
CA ALA A 569 5.20 2.30 20.63
C ALA A 569 6.01 1.17 21.28
N LEU A 570 5.59 -0.09 21.13
CA LEU A 570 6.28 -1.25 21.71
C LEU A 570 7.67 -1.46 21.08
N ASP A 571 7.75 -1.43 19.76
CA ASP A 571 9.01 -1.45 19.01
C ASP A 571 8.86 -0.58 17.73
N PRO A 572 9.29 0.69 17.77
CA PRO A 572 9.18 1.61 16.63
C PRO A 572 9.91 1.12 15.37
N GLU A 573 10.98 0.37 15.53
CA GLU A 573 11.77 -0.21 14.43
C GLU A 573 11.05 -1.39 13.77
N LEU A 574 10.38 -2.25 14.54
CA LEU A 574 9.48 -3.26 13.96
C LEU A 574 8.25 -2.63 13.30
N ALA A 575 7.76 -1.50 13.80
CA ALA A 575 6.70 -0.74 13.13
C ALA A 575 7.16 -0.23 11.74
N ILE A 576 8.44 0.14 11.59
CA ILE A 576 9.04 0.43 10.28
C ILE A 576 8.99 -0.81 9.38
N VAL A 577 9.34 -1.99 9.89
CA VAL A 577 9.28 -3.25 9.12
C VAL A 577 7.86 -3.54 8.64
N VAL A 578 6.83 -3.35 9.48
CA VAL A 578 5.42 -3.48 9.06
C VAL A 578 5.08 -2.55 7.90
N SER A 579 5.50 -1.28 7.99
CA SER A 579 5.30 -0.29 6.93
C SER A 579 5.97 -0.72 5.62
N ALA A 580 7.22 -1.15 5.68
CA ALA A 580 7.97 -1.61 4.52
C ALA A 580 7.33 -2.86 3.86
N VAL A 581 6.87 -3.84 4.65
CA VAL A 581 6.16 -5.02 4.13
C VAL A 581 4.88 -4.62 3.37
N LYS A 582 4.08 -3.71 3.95
CA LYS A 582 2.86 -3.19 3.30
C LYS A 582 3.17 -2.43 2.02
N ALA A 583 4.22 -1.61 2.04
CA ALA A 583 4.70 -0.88 0.86
C ALA A 583 5.18 -1.82 -0.26
N THR A 584 5.78 -2.96 0.10
CA THR A 584 6.24 -3.98 -0.85
C THR A 584 5.08 -4.64 -1.60
N VAL A 585 3.95 -4.89 -0.92
CA VAL A 585 2.70 -5.34 -1.57
C VAL A 585 2.20 -4.30 -2.57
N LYS A 586 1.92 -3.07 -2.10
CA LYS A 586 1.30 -2.01 -2.91
C LYS A 586 2.20 -1.62 -4.08
N GLY A 587 3.49 -1.42 -3.82
CA GLY A 587 4.48 -1.06 -4.81
C GLY A 587 4.73 -2.16 -5.84
N GLY A 588 4.82 -3.43 -5.40
CA GLY A 588 5.03 -4.58 -6.29
C GLY A 588 3.90 -4.74 -7.30
N LEU A 589 2.64 -4.69 -6.83
CA LEU A 589 1.48 -4.72 -7.73
C LEU A 589 1.40 -3.49 -8.64
N GLY A 590 1.75 -2.31 -8.13
CA GLY A 590 1.83 -1.09 -8.95
C GLY A 590 2.84 -1.19 -10.09
N LYS A 591 3.93 -1.93 -9.91
CA LYS A 591 4.97 -2.14 -10.94
C LYS A 591 4.51 -2.98 -12.12
N LEU A 592 3.47 -3.80 -11.95
CA LEU A 592 2.88 -4.61 -13.03
C LEU A 592 2.26 -3.74 -14.14
N ARG A 593 1.84 -2.50 -13.83
CA ARG A 593 1.36 -1.49 -14.80
C ARG A 593 2.12 -0.18 -14.64
N GLU A 594 3.44 -0.27 -14.52
CA GLU A 594 4.28 0.92 -14.39
C GLU A 594 4.15 1.81 -15.64
N ARG A 595 3.69 3.05 -15.44
CA ARG A 595 3.62 4.11 -16.45
C ARG A 595 5.00 4.75 -16.68
N PRO A 596 5.24 5.40 -17.84
CA PRO A 596 6.45 6.17 -18.07
C PRO A 596 6.65 7.24 -16.98
N ARG A 597 7.91 7.54 -16.63
CA ARG A 597 8.31 8.59 -15.67
C ARG A 597 9.31 9.54 -16.33
N GLY A 598 9.13 10.85 -16.16
CA GLY A 598 10.10 11.89 -16.56
C GLY A 598 9.68 12.76 -17.76
N GLU A 599 10.32 13.92 -17.88
CA GLU A 599 10.13 14.91 -18.96
C GLU A 599 10.91 14.46 -20.21
N GLY A 600 10.21 14.26 -21.32
CA GLY A 600 10.80 13.86 -22.60
C GLY A 600 10.23 12.58 -23.21
N TRP A 601 9.49 11.77 -22.44
CA TRP A 601 8.67 10.70 -23.01
C TRP A 601 7.48 11.30 -23.79
N ARG A 602 7.18 10.73 -24.95
CA ARG A 602 6.03 11.13 -25.78
C ARG A 602 5.02 9.98 -25.89
N PRO A 603 3.70 10.27 -25.83
CA PRO A 603 2.66 9.28 -26.10
C PRO A 603 2.93 8.49 -27.39
N GLY A 604 2.69 7.18 -27.34
CA GLY A 604 2.97 6.24 -28.43
C GLY A 604 4.39 5.66 -28.44
N GLN A 605 5.34 6.22 -27.68
CA GLN A 605 6.70 5.67 -27.60
C GLN A 605 6.84 4.60 -26.50
N PRO A 606 7.64 3.54 -26.72
CA PRO A 606 7.89 2.54 -25.70
C PRO A 606 8.70 3.12 -24.54
N TRP A 607 8.44 2.65 -23.31
CA TRP A 607 9.23 3.01 -22.13
C TRP A 607 9.84 1.77 -21.46
N ARG A 608 10.82 2.02 -20.58
CA ARG A 608 11.67 0.97 -19.98
C ARG A 608 10.91 -0.18 -19.33
N ALA A 609 9.73 0.07 -18.78
CA ALA A 609 8.98 -0.96 -18.08
C ALA A 609 8.42 -2.05 -19.02
N LEU A 610 8.14 -1.70 -20.28
CA LEU A 610 7.54 -2.59 -21.28
C LEU A 610 8.46 -3.75 -21.69
N SER A 611 9.78 -3.62 -21.49
CA SER A 611 10.74 -4.69 -21.78
C SER A 611 10.82 -5.76 -20.69
N ARG A 612 10.01 -5.66 -19.63
CA ARG A 612 10.00 -6.63 -18.54
C ARG A 612 8.87 -7.65 -18.72
N PRO A 613 9.14 -8.96 -18.56
CA PRO A 613 8.08 -9.99 -18.53
C PRO A 613 7.04 -9.75 -17.43
N THR A 614 7.43 -9.07 -16.36
CA THR A 614 6.56 -8.74 -15.23
C THR A 614 5.69 -7.51 -15.47
N TRP A 615 5.81 -6.80 -16.59
CA TRP A 615 4.85 -5.74 -16.94
C TRP A 615 3.58 -6.42 -17.47
N ARG A 616 2.61 -6.57 -16.58
CA ARG A 616 1.40 -7.37 -16.75
C ARG A 616 0.18 -6.60 -16.23
N PRO A 617 -0.32 -5.62 -17.01
CA PRO A 617 -1.45 -4.78 -16.60
C PRO A 617 -2.71 -5.59 -16.30
N ASP A 618 -2.89 -6.72 -16.97
CA ASP A 618 -3.98 -7.69 -16.76
C ASP A 618 -3.95 -8.33 -15.37
N ILE A 619 -2.76 -8.73 -14.89
CA ILE A 619 -2.59 -9.30 -13.55
C ILE A 619 -2.95 -8.26 -12.50
N ARG A 620 -2.49 -7.01 -12.67
CA ARG A 620 -2.85 -5.90 -11.76
C ARG A 620 -4.36 -5.69 -11.75
N ALA A 621 -4.97 -5.59 -12.92
CA ALA A 621 -6.41 -5.37 -13.07
C ALA A 621 -7.21 -6.47 -12.37
N ALA A 622 -6.87 -7.75 -12.59
CA ALA A 622 -7.55 -8.88 -11.95
C ALA A 622 -7.42 -8.87 -10.42
N VAL A 623 -6.25 -8.50 -9.87
CA VAL A 623 -6.07 -8.36 -8.41
C VAL A 623 -6.94 -7.24 -7.85
N ILE A 624 -6.99 -6.08 -8.51
CA ILE A 624 -7.81 -4.94 -8.06
C ILE A 624 -9.30 -5.27 -8.16
N ALA A 625 -9.74 -5.83 -9.29
CA ALA A 625 -11.10 -6.33 -9.51
C ALA A 625 -11.53 -7.24 -8.37
N ARG A 626 -10.72 -8.27 -8.09
CA ARG A 626 -11.01 -9.24 -7.02
C ARG A 626 -11.01 -8.59 -5.63
N THR A 627 -10.17 -7.59 -5.39
CA THR A 627 -10.17 -6.83 -4.14
C THR A 627 -11.48 -6.08 -3.96
N ARG A 628 -11.94 -5.34 -4.98
CA ARG A 628 -13.21 -4.61 -5.00
C ARG A 628 -14.41 -5.53 -4.78
N ILE A 629 -14.43 -6.69 -5.45
CA ILE A 629 -15.47 -7.71 -5.32
C ILE A 629 -15.50 -8.32 -3.93
N ASN A 630 -14.34 -8.64 -3.36
CA ASN A 630 -14.27 -9.16 -2.00
C ASN A 630 -14.80 -8.15 -0.98
N LEU A 631 -14.58 -6.87 -1.19
CA LEU A 631 -15.13 -5.80 -0.38
C LEU A 631 -16.65 -5.69 -0.56
N HIS A 632 -17.13 -5.60 -1.80
CA HIS A 632 -18.56 -5.52 -2.10
C HIS A 632 -19.35 -6.72 -1.56
N ARG A 633 -18.79 -7.94 -1.62
CA ARG A 633 -19.40 -9.13 -1.02
C ARG A 633 -19.62 -8.98 0.49
N LYS A 634 -18.68 -8.37 1.20
CA LYS A 634 -18.82 -8.09 2.64
C LYS A 634 -19.86 -7.01 2.89
N ILE A 635 -19.90 -5.97 2.05
CA ILE A 635 -20.90 -4.90 2.11
C ILE A 635 -22.31 -5.45 1.93
N VAL A 636 -22.56 -6.25 0.88
CA VAL A 636 -23.86 -6.91 0.63
C VAL A 636 -24.29 -7.77 1.82
N LYS A 637 -23.36 -8.56 2.39
CA LYS A 637 -23.65 -9.38 3.57
C LYS A 637 -23.93 -8.54 4.81
N HIS A 638 -23.21 -7.43 4.98
CA HIS A 638 -23.43 -6.51 6.09
C HIS A 638 -24.81 -5.85 5.97
N ALA A 639 -25.16 -5.32 4.80
CA ALA A 639 -26.47 -4.73 4.53
C ALA A 639 -27.61 -5.75 4.73
N ALA A 640 -27.46 -6.97 4.20
CA ALA A 640 -28.45 -8.02 4.38
C ALA A 640 -28.63 -8.44 5.86
N ALA A 641 -27.58 -8.36 6.68
CA ALA A 641 -27.64 -8.76 8.08
C ALA A 641 -28.10 -7.64 9.04
N THR A 642 -27.94 -6.37 8.66
CA THR A 642 -28.11 -5.23 9.58
C THR A 642 -29.06 -4.15 9.09
N GLY A 643 -29.38 -4.13 7.80
CA GLY A 643 -30.06 -3.00 7.15
C GLY A 643 -29.19 -1.74 7.01
N ARG A 644 -27.91 -1.78 7.39
CA ARG A 644 -27.00 -0.62 7.33
C ARG A 644 -26.14 -0.63 6.07
N TYR A 645 -25.87 0.55 5.53
CA TYR A 645 -25.17 0.74 4.26
C TYR A 645 -23.93 1.61 4.44
N PRO A 646 -22.89 1.45 3.60
CA PRO A 646 -21.74 2.33 3.65
C PRO A 646 -22.14 3.75 3.23
N VAL A 647 -21.49 4.75 3.82
CA VAL A 647 -21.67 6.17 3.44
C VAL A 647 -20.55 6.65 2.52
N ALA A 648 -19.38 6.04 2.64
CA ALA A 648 -18.19 6.35 1.87
C ALA A 648 -17.26 5.14 1.80
N ILE A 649 -16.55 4.99 0.68
CA ILE A 649 -15.56 3.96 0.43
C ILE A 649 -14.38 4.60 -0.31
N LEU A 650 -13.17 4.39 0.20
CA LEU A 650 -11.95 4.77 -0.47
C LEU A 650 -10.96 3.61 -0.41
N SER A 651 -10.66 3.05 -1.58
CA SER A 651 -9.84 1.86 -1.75
C SER A 651 -10.41 0.66 -0.97
N ASP A 652 -9.91 0.45 0.24
CA ASP A 652 -10.18 -0.65 1.16
C ASP A 652 -10.75 -0.19 2.52
N CYS A 653 -10.91 1.12 2.68
CA CYS A 653 -11.57 1.75 3.82
C CYS A 653 -13.06 1.95 3.51
N VAL A 654 -13.93 1.52 4.44
CA VAL A 654 -15.38 1.68 4.38
C VAL A 654 -15.85 2.43 5.61
N VAL A 655 -16.65 3.46 5.43
CA VAL A 655 -17.22 4.26 6.51
C VAL A 655 -18.70 3.94 6.67
N TYR A 656 -19.12 3.75 7.92
CA TYR A 656 -20.51 3.55 8.32
C TYR A 656 -20.91 4.57 9.38
N ALA A 657 -22.19 4.96 9.38
CA ALA A 657 -22.77 5.67 10.52
C ALA A 657 -23.06 4.68 11.66
N ALA A 658 -22.74 5.05 12.89
CA ALA A 658 -22.81 4.18 14.06
C ALA A 658 -23.23 4.94 15.33
N ASP A 659 -23.83 4.21 16.27
CA ASP A 659 -24.29 4.76 17.55
C ASP A 659 -23.15 4.95 18.57
N GLY A 660 -21.99 4.35 18.29
CA GLY A 660 -20.79 4.44 19.11
C GLY A 660 -19.53 4.62 18.26
N PRO A 661 -18.41 4.98 18.90
CA PRO A 661 -17.19 5.37 18.21
C PRO A 661 -16.34 4.18 17.72
N SER A 662 -16.70 2.95 18.07
CA SER A 662 -15.85 1.78 17.86
C SER A 662 -16.25 1.01 16.60
N PRO A 663 -15.30 0.35 15.92
CA PRO A 663 -15.62 -0.67 14.92
C PRO A 663 -16.52 -1.80 15.45
N LEU A 664 -16.60 -2.01 16.76
CA LEU A 664 -17.54 -2.95 17.39
C LEU A 664 -19.01 -2.52 17.20
N ASP A 665 -19.26 -1.22 17.06
CA ASP A 665 -20.59 -0.65 16.82
C ASP A 665 -21.02 -0.75 15.34
N VAL A 666 -20.06 -1.10 14.47
CA VAL A 666 -20.26 -1.32 13.03
C VAL A 666 -20.31 -2.82 12.72
N VAL A 667 -19.29 -3.59 13.09
CA VAL A 667 -19.13 -4.97 12.64
C VAL A 667 -20.17 -5.87 13.33
N PRO A 668 -21.09 -6.54 12.59
CA PRO A 668 -22.17 -7.29 13.21
C PRO A 668 -21.68 -8.63 13.78
N TYR A 669 -22.13 -8.94 15.00
CA TYR A 669 -21.96 -10.23 15.67
C TYR A 669 -23.32 -10.88 15.93
N GLN A 670 -23.40 -12.20 15.74
CA GLN A 670 -24.54 -13.06 16.05
C GLN A 670 -24.03 -14.19 16.94
N ASP A 671 -24.65 -14.40 18.11
CA ASP A 671 -24.22 -15.40 19.11
C ASP A 671 -22.72 -15.30 19.45
N GLY A 672 -22.22 -14.06 19.61
CA GLY A 672 -20.81 -13.78 19.92
C GLY A 672 -19.83 -14.04 18.76
N LYS A 673 -20.32 -14.35 17.55
CA LYS A 673 -19.50 -14.63 16.36
C LYS A 673 -19.76 -13.61 15.25
N PRO A 674 -18.74 -13.20 14.49
CA PRO A 674 -18.94 -12.30 13.36
C PRO A 674 -19.79 -12.97 12.27
N VAL A 675 -20.63 -12.19 11.59
CA VAL A 675 -21.49 -12.71 10.51
C VAL A 675 -20.66 -13.45 9.45
N PRO A 676 -20.99 -14.71 9.10
CA PRO A 676 -20.20 -15.52 8.19
C PRO A 676 -19.90 -14.88 6.82
N GLY A 677 -18.62 -14.56 6.61
CA GLY A 677 -18.10 -13.94 5.41
C GLY A 677 -18.49 -12.47 5.23
N GLY A 678 -19.00 -11.81 6.27
CA GLY A 678 -19.06 -10.36 6.39
C GLY A 678 -17.73 -9.78 6.88
N PHE A 679 -17.76 -8.56 7.40
CA PHE A 679 -16.61 -7.96 8.07
C PHE A 679 -16.30 -8.71 9.38
N LYS A 680 -15.01 -8.82 9.69
CA LYS A 680 -14.52 -9.41 10.94
C LYS A 680 -13.26 -8.65 11.36
N LEU A 681 -13.18 -8.27 12.64
CA LEU A 681 -12.00 -7.65 13.22
C LEU A 681 -10.86 -8.66 13.36
N GLY A 682 -9.64 -8.22 13.09
CA GLY A 682 -8.43 -8.99 13.32
C GLY A 682 -7.30 -8.64 12.38
N VAL A 683 -6.10 -9.11 12.72
CA VAL A 683 -4.87 -8.76 11.99
C VAL A 683 -4.74 -9.44 10.63
N ASN A 684 -5.35 -10.62 10.42
CA ASN A 684 -5.16 -11.39 9.18
C ASN A 684 -5.50 -10.59 7.92
N PRO A 685 -4.73 -10.74 6.81
CA PRO A 685 -5.09 -10.13 5.54
C PRO A 685 -6.50 -10.48 5.10
N GLY A 686 -7.26 -9.47 4.70
CA GLY A 686 -8.67 -9.59 4.37
C GLY A 686 -9.62 -9.43 5.57
N LEU A 687 -9.13 -9.30 6.81
CA LEU A 687 -9.93 -8.85 7.96
C LEU A 687 -9.85 -7.33 8.09
N VAL A 688 -10.68 -6.74 8.96
CA VAL A 688 -10.70 -5.28 9.16
C VAL A 688 -10.03 -4.86 10.47
N LYS A 689 -9.51 -3.64 10.48
CA LYS A 689 -9.05 -2.89 11.65
C LYS A 689 -9.80 -1.56 11.73
N TRP A 690 -9.66 -0.87 12.85
CA TRP A 690 -10.04 0.53 12.97
C TRP A 690 -9.15 1.40 12.08
N GLU A 691 -9.75 2.30 11.31
CA GLU A 691 -9.02 3.32 10.55
C GLU A 691 -9.15 4.71 11.17
N GLY A 692 -10.32 5.02 11.75
CA GLY A 692 -10.58 6.27 12.45
C GLY A 692 -12.07 6.46 12.72
N THR A 693 -12.40 7.43 13.57
CA THR A 693 -13.78 7.76 13.95
C THR A 693 -13.90 9.27 14.06
N GLN A 694 -15.01 9.82 13.58
CA GLN A 694 -15.38 11.23 13.71
C GLN A 694 -16.87 11.34 14.09
N ASP A 695 -17.30 12.49 14.61
CA ASP A 695 -18.72 12.74 14.85
C ASP A 695 -19.51 12.84 13.53
N ALA A 696 -20.79 12.43 13.53
CA ALA A 696 -21.64 12.57 12.35
C ALA A 696 -21.80 14.03 11.91
N LEU A 697 -21.83 14.96 12.88
CA LEU A 697 -21.86 16.41 12.64
C LEU A 697 -20.60 16.91 11.92
N TRP A 698 -19.43 16.34 12.20
CA TRP A 698 -18.20 16.66 11.47
C TRP A 698 -18.36 16.32 9.98
N GLY A 699 -18.91 15.14 9.67
CA GLY A 699 -19.10 14.70 8.28
C GLY A 699 -20.11 15.56 7.52
N GLY A 700 -21.23 15.91 8.17
CA GLY A 700 -22.24 16.81 7.62
C GLY A 700 -21.69 18.22 7.39
N GLY A 701 -21.05 18.80 8.41
CA GLY A 701 -20.47 20.14 8.35
C GLY A 701 -19.38 20.26 7.30
N LEU A 702 -18.57 19.21 7.11
CA LEU A 702 -17.52 19.22 6.09
C LEU A 702 -18.10 19.26 4.66
N ARG A 703 -19.13 18.48 4.39
CA ARG A 703 -19.81 18.47 3.08
C ARG A 703 -20.48 19.81 2.79
N GLU A 704 -21.08 20.43 3.79
CA GLU A 704 -21.68 21.76 3.68
C GLU A 704 -20.62 22.83 3.41
N GLN A 705 -19.53 22.85 4.18
CA GLN A 705 -18.43 23.81 4.03
C GLN A 705 -17.81 23.76 2.62
N HIS A 706 -17.64 22.56 2.06
CA HIS A 706 -17.08 22.36 0.72
C HIS A 706 -18.13 22.41 -0.41
N GLN A 707 -19.42 22.58 -0.09
CA GLN A 707 -20.54 22.48 -1.03
C GLN A 707 -20.49 21.21 -1.89
N ALA A 708 -20.03 20.11 -1.28
CA ALA A 708 -19.73 18.85 -1.94
C ALA A 708 -20.45 17.71 -1.19
N PRO A 709 -21.74 17.46 -1.48
CA PRO A 709 -22.53 16.44 -0.77
C PRO A 709 -21.99 15.02 -0.94
N GLU A 710 -21.20 14.78 -1.99
CA GLU A 710 -20.55 13.51 -2.30
C GLU A 710 -19.07 13.50 -1.91
N LEU A 711 -18.61 14.47 -1.09
CA LEU A 711 -17.24 14.44 -0.58
C LEU A 711 -16.98 13.10 0.12
N ASN A 712 -15.90 12.45 -0.28
CA ASN A 712 -15.54 11.14 0.22
C ASN A 712 -14.88 11.24 1.60
N LEU A 713 -15.69 11.16 2.65
CA LEU A 713 -15.28 11.28 4.05
C LEU A 713 -14.23 10.25 4.48
N ALA A 714 -14.11 9.12 3.76
CA ALA A 714 -13.08 8.11 4.03
C ALA A 714 -11.65 8.66 3.84
N ARG A 715 -11.46 9.76 3.09
CA ARG A 715 -10.17 10.45 2.95
C ARG A 715 -9.64 11.03 4.25
N TYR A 716 -10.54 11.45 5.14
CA TYR A 716 -10.20 12.20 6.36
C TYR A 716 -10.58 11.49 7.64
N ILE A 717 -11.29 10.36 7.56
CA ILE A 717 -11.83 9.65 8.73
C ILE A 717 -10.77 9.32 9.79
N LYS A 718 -9.52 9.12 9.35
CA LYS A 718 -8.38 8.81 10.21
C LYS A 718 -7.94 9.96 11.12
N SER A 719 -7.80 11.16 10.57
CA SER A 719 -7.22 12.31 11.26
C SER A 719 -8.25 13.37 11.63
N GLY A 720 -9.39 13.44 10.93
CA GLY A 720 -10.33 14.56 11.00
C GLY A 720 -9.83 15.82 10.26
N ASP A 721 -8.53 15.92 10.01
CA ASP A 721 -7.88 17.04 9.32
C ASP A 721 -8.18 17.07 7.82
N VAL A 722 -8.66 18.21 7.33
CA VAL A 722 -8.96 18.45 5.92
C VAL A 722 -7.98 19.46 5.33
N THR A 723 -7.20 19.02 4.36
CA THR A 723 -6.34 19.91 3.56
C THR A 723 -7.20 20.68 2.57
N ARG A 724 -7.09 22.02 2.56
CA ARG A 724 -7.98 22.98 1.86
C ARG A 724 -8.21 22.81 0.35
N ASP A 725 -7.52 21.91 -0.34
CA ASP A 725 -7.56 21.76 -1.80
C ASP A 725 -8.32 20.53 -2.33
N ASP A 726 -9.08 19.80 -1.50
CA ASP A 726 -9.90 18.71 -2.03
C ASP A 726 -11.26 19.22 -2.54
N SER A 727 -11.37 19.25 -3.87
CA SER A 727 -12.61 19.60 -4.59
C SER A 727 -13.57 18.40 -4.77
N GLY A 728 -13.29 17.27 -4.10
CA GLY A 728 -14.09 16.05 -4.21
C GLY A 728 -13.95 15.33 -5.56
N ARG A 729 -12.92 15.63 -6.36
CA ARG A 729 -12.65 15.01 -7.66
C ARG A 729 -11.34 14.24 -7.72
#